data_AF-A0A2L0D339-F1
#
_entry.id   AF-A0A2L0D339-F1
#
_cell.length_a   1.000
_cell.length_b   1.000
_cell.length_c   1.000
_cell.angle_alpha   90.00
_cell.angle_beta   90.00
_cell.angle_gamma   90.00
#
_symmetry.space_group_name_H-M   'P 1'
#
loop_
_entity.id
_entity.type
_entity.pdbx_description
1 polymer ?
#
loop_
_entity_poly.entity_id
_entity_poly.type
_entity_poly.pdbx_seq_one_letter_code
_entity_poly.pdbx_strand_id
1 'polypeptide(L)'
;MILLKKREVLKLNKRFYKSKKQWILAGITFAGLVLTPNVLAEDANTTAVSSSWVDTKNKPTVLSDLESLQSVSSTTIGSSIESSEIIQSESNFSEVSSTAVMNNDSDGQSELAPSSEAFSNNEVATKTEKTTVGNSLSASVEAASRLTSARTFSAPVTSENVKASQTNSTVAENKLVTATVSDKQISIQYHADKAVYDKVQFAVWGDDKGQNDLVWYTADNTGAAFVELSKHKEYGQYHIHTYGTKSGKMVGLNVMSIEVLKPQVNASVTKLSNGNYNVVVTNVPNEIVSIKVPVWSENNGQDDIIWYNATKTNDSTFVTEINTSRHKNDSSNYQAHIYGISSVTGGLIGLTTTSFINTVTSIQKANATVSVTNYSETKSEFNVNVIGNSNTKTIKSVSIAAWSEKNGQDDLKWYKPTVSNNKATATINIKDLSDTNDNYIVHVYTDYTDGSRVGTNLGTYRITKPQDPVASTSVTVSPVGQNKYSVTISNVPKNVSAVTVPIWSSDKGQDDLKWYSAVKQSNGDYKATFELVNHSNNIGTYYLHVYGKTTDGLKGLLATTYQVNDLEITKKAIYQKGQLVEIQSFATNDSTGKNLVNYQGKIGTVTNISKNTFNSIGGWEYSITYSDGSSSDHILEQDLRYVYQVALNTNNTSLENNRALQQAFNFAKTHKGATLYLPKGNFVVGSNISETDLGNVSEDNYIILSSDTKLRGHDEGTILQVDGTMLWFGLPTGKNPTDGVSNLTIDNINVIAKDLVNGDYFMVQMNHGNNIVVKNSSFTMVQRVDRHIFDFGGVQNATFTNNKFVGYAPSLTSVKSYPSGDLHSFYAEAIQLDRSNNQGSWDANMIKRLSPVDYMNFNAQEAFSNNIVISNNRFLPYYSNGKILAYAATIGQHSSQVGNVAVTNNYFEKLMTKRFTGSESWVMEAVHMQPKKGSKHIISGNVVV
;
A
#
# COMPACT_ATOMS: atom_id res chain seq x y z
N MET A 1 36.00 20.14 44.05
CA MET A 1 37.13 20.52 44.93
C MET A 1 38.20 21.22 44.08
N ILE A 2 38.96 22.17 44.64
CA ILE A 2 40.40 22.48 44.39
C ILE A 2 40.86 22.53 42.90
N LEU A 3 41.38 23.64 42.32
CA LEU A 3 41.54 25.04 42.81
C LEU A 3 41.83 26.03 41.64
N LEU A 4 41.24 27.25 41.70
CA LEU A 4 41.67 28.61 41.24
C LEU A 4 42.65 28.82 40.05
N LYS A 5 42.57 29.89 39.23
CA LYS A 5 42.03 31.28 39.39
C LYS A 5 41.17 31.67 38.15
N LYS A 6 40.15 32.55 38.10
CA LYS A 6 39.58 33.63 38.94
C LYS A 6 40.06 35.09 38.69
N ARG A 7 39.27 35.85 37.90
CA ARG A 7 38.74 37.24 38.07
C ARG A 7 37.66 37.43 36.97
N GLU A 8 36.38 37.77 37.24
CA GLU A 8 35.78 38.99 37.83
C GLU A 8 35.79 40.21 36.86
N VAL A 9 34.75 41.06 36.77
CA VAL A 9 33.72 41.40 37.79
C VAL A 9 32.36 41.93 37.22
N LEU A 10 31.29 41.79 38.01
CA LEU A 10 29.95 42.47 38.06
C LEU A 10 29.04 42.74 36.80
N LYS A 11 27.83 42.15 36.88
CA LYS A 11 26.48 42.78 36.91
C LYS A 11 26.14 43.99 35.99
N LEU A 12 25.02 43.85 35.28
CA LEU A 12 23.82 44.66 35.60
C LEU A 12 22.57 43.78 35.61
N ASN A 13 21.61 44.04 36.51
CA ASN A 13 20.41 43.21 36.67
C ASN A 13 19.20 44.05 37.09
N LYS A 14 18.29 44.32 36.14
CA LYS A 14 16.90 44.76 36.33
C LYS A 14 16.17 44.47 35.00
N ARG A 15 15.01 43.79 34.92
CA ARG A 15 13.74 43.84 35.69
C ARG A 15 13.05 45.22 35.56
N PHE A 16 11.74 45.31 35.26
CA PHE A 16 10.71 44.26 35.25
C PHE A 16 9.53 44.58 34.29
N TYR A 17 8.93 43.51 33.76
CA TYR A 17 7.49 43.30 33.48
C TYR A 17 6.57 44.50 33.13
N LYS A 18 5.80 44.34 32.04
CA LYS A 18 4.39 43.87 32.04
C LYS A 18 3.92 43.62 30.59
N SER A 19 2.89 42.83 30.27
CA SER A 19 2.28 41.62 30.90
C SER A 19 1.08 41.16 30.04
N LYS A 20 0.59 39.93 30.25
CA LYS A 20 -0.61 39.30 29.62
C LYS A 20 -0.34 38.82 28.18
N LYS A 21 -0.91 37.70 27.72
CA LYS A 21 -1.92 36.79 28.33
C LYS A 21 -1.41 35.35 28.46
N GLN A 22 -1.55 34.75 29.64
CA GLN A 22 -2.12 33.40 29.73
C GLN A 22 -3.65 33.53 29.60
N TRP A 23 -4.35 32.45 29.26
CA TRP A 23 -5.41 31.83 30.09
C TRP A 23 -5.96 30.59 29.37
N ILE A 24 -6.30 29.56 30.15
CA ILE A 24 -7.07 28.39 29.69
C ILE A 24 -8.54 28.66 30.02
N LEU A 25 -9.42 28.61 29.00
CA LEU A 25 -10.89 28.62 29.08
C LEU A 25 -11.39 28.29 27.65
N ALA A 26 -12.46 27.55 27.38
CA ALA A 26 -13.40 26.79 28.21
C ALA A 26 -13.67 25.43 27.51
N GLY A 27 -14.41 24.44 28.02
CA GLY A 27 -15.26 24.40 29.21
C GLY A 27 -16.75 24.51 28.88
N ILE A 28 -17.39 23.40 28.49
CA ILE A 28 -18.82 23.07 28.65
C ILE A 28 -19.01 21.57 28.32
N THR A 29 -19.78 20.86 29.15
CA THR A 29 -20.16 19.44 28.94
C THR A 29 -21.60 19.23 29.40
N PHE A 30 -22.53 18.90 28.50
CA PHE A 30 -23.90 18.44 28.79
C PHE A 30 -24.50 17.85 27.50
N ALA A 31 -25.16 16.69 27.45
CA ALA A 31 -25.26 15.59 28.42
C ALA A 31 -25.81 14.29 27.75
N GLY A 32 -25.64 13.15 28.44
CA GLY A 32 -26.47 11.93 28.26
C GLY A 32 -25.93 10.91 27.24
N LEU A 33 -25.98 9.59 27.50
CA LEU A 33 -26.35 8.87 28.72
C LEU A 33 -25.53 7.56 28.84
N VAL A 34 -25.45 7.01 30.05
CA VAL A 34 -24.66 5.82 30.42
C VAL A 34 -25.39 4.51 30.10
N LEU A 35 -24.64 3.45 29.75
CA LEU A 35 -24.85 2.10 30.29
C LEU A 35 -23.56 1.24 30.15
N THR A 36 -23.25 0.47 31.20
CA THR A 36 -22.15 -0.53 31.27
C THR A 36 -22.77 -1.95 31.35
N PRO A 37 -22.03 -3.04 31.07
CA PRO A 37 -21.05 -3.64 32.01
C PRO A 37 -19.74 -4.07 31.29
N ASN A 38 -18.62 -4.50 31.88
CA ASN A 38 -18.28 -5.20 33.14
C ASN A 38 -18.45 -6.75 33.09
N VAL A 39 -17.31 -7.48 33.09
CA VAL A 39 -17.05 -8.91 33.46
C VAL A 39 -15.57 -9.11 33.06
N LEU A 40 -14.62 -9.21 34.00
CA LEU A 40 -14.30 -10.29 34.95
C LEU A 40 -13.55 -11.46 34.30
N ALA A 41 -12.59 -11.99 35.07
CA ALA A 41 -11.62 -12.99 34.65
C ALA A 41 -12.10 -14.42 34.90
N GLU A 42 -11.40 -15.40 34.33
CA GLU A 42 -11.17 -16.67 35.03
C GLU A 42 -9.78 -17.23 34.67
N ASP A 43 -9.15 -17.93 35.61
CA ASP A 43 -7.78 -18.45 35.52
C ASP A 43 -7.72 -19.85 34.90
N ALA A 44 -6.67 -20.13 34.11
CA ALA A 44 -6.10 -21.47 34.00
C ALA A 44 -4.62 -21.48 33.56
N ASN A 45 -3.75 -21.68 34.55
CA ASN A 45 -2.50 -22.47 34.53
C ASN A 45 -2.30 -23.42 33.31
N THR A 46 -1.09 -23.68 32.81
CA THR A 46 0.23 -23.70 33.49
C THR A 46 1.43 -23.27 32.63
N THR A 47 2.38 -22.56 33.27
CA THR A 47 3.85 -22.56 33.06
C THR A 47 4.45 -22.45 31.64
N ALA A 48 5.25 -21.39 31.45
CA ALA A 48 6.32 -21.35 30.44
C ALA A 48 7.52 -20.49 30.92
N VAL A 49 8.69 -20.74 30.31
CA VAL A 49 9.91 -19.88 30.27
C VAL A 49 10.81 -19.81 31.53
N SER A 50 12.11 -19.59 31.26
CA SER A 50 13.20 -19.11 32.15
C SER A 50 13.93 -20.13 33.04
N SER A 51 15.26 -20.06 33.25
CA SER A 51 16.32 -19.29 32.55
C SER A 51 17.72 -19.87 32.80
N SER A 52 18.77 -19.23 32.26
CA SER A 52 20.18 -19.64 32.25
C SER A 52 20.99 -19.28 33.52
N TRP A 53 22.33 -19.49 33.46
CA TRP A 53 23.41 -19.19 34.44
C TRP A 53 23.68 -20.33 35.46
N VAL A 54 24.78 -21.10 35.39
CA VAL A 54 26.26 -20.83 35.53
C VAL A 54 26.76 -20.95 36.98
N ASP A 55 27.68 -21.89 37.28
CA ASP A 55 29.13 -21.62 37.57
C ASP A 55 29.97 -22.87 38.00
N THR A 56 31.31 -22.74 37.91
CA THR A 56 32.41 -23.38 38.69
C THR A 56 32.75 -24.90 38.68
N LYS A 57 33.98 -25.18 38.20
CA LYS A 57 35.13 -25.89 38.85
C LYS A 57 34.91 -27.16 39.71
N ASN A 58 35.61 -28.26 39.36
CA ASN A 58 36.86 -28.69 40.04
C ASN A 58 37.55 -29.94 39.40
N LYS A 59 38.79 -30.27 39.84
CA LYS A 59 39.62 -31.43 39.42
C LYS A 59 40.34 -32.03 40.65
N PRO A 60 40.49 -33.36 40.78
CA PRO A 60 41.78 -34.06 40.55
C PRO A 60 41.60 -35.40 39.77
N THR A 61 42.53 -36.03 39.03
CA THR A 61 44.01 -36.21 39.04
C THR A 61 44.53 -37.45 39.79
N VAL A 62 44.71 -38.58 39.07
CA VAL A 62 45.75 -39.66 39.18
C VAL A 62 45.84 -40.25 37.73
N LEU A 63 46.97 -40.38 37.02
CA LEU A 63 48.09 -41.36 37.08
C LEU A 63 47.61 -42.83 37.22
N SER A 64 48.15 -43.83 36.51
CA SER A 64 49.32 -43.99 35.61
C SER A 64 49.08 -45.21 34.64
N ASP A 65 49.90 -45.65 33.68
CA ASP A 65 51.28 -45.34 33.20
C ASP A 65 51.43 -45.64 31.67
N LEU A 66 52.52 -45.30 30.95
CA LEU A 66 53.69 -46.12 30.50
C LEU A 66 53.37 -47.55 29.93
N GLU A 67 54.05 -48.07 28.88
CA GLU A 67 55.38 -47.75 28.33
C GLU A 67 55.60 -48.15 26.83
N SER A 68 56.60 -47.53 26.16
CA SER A 68 57.36 -48.03 24.96
C SER A 68 56.66 -48.11 23.58
N LEU A 69 57.34 -47.91 22.41
CA LEU A 69 58.67 -47.36 22.11
C LEU A 69 58.77 -46.75 20.67
N GLN A 70 59.80 -45.93 20.48
CA GLN A 70 60.36 -45.20 19.30
C GLN A 70 60.26 -45.88 17.90
N SER A 71 60.13 -45.24 16.72
CA SER A 71 60.48 -43.92 16.12
C SER A 71 61.78 -43.86 15.28
N VAL A 72 61.83 -42.97 14.26
CA VAL A 72 63.01 -42.32 13.58
C VAL A 72 63.13 -42.46 12.02
N SER A 73 62.44 -41.53 11.32
CA SER A 73 62.98 -40.66 10.23
C SER A 73 63.42 -41.17 8.84
N SER A 74 63.80 -40.18 7.99
CA SER A 74 64.39 -40.26 6.64
C SER A 74 63.37 -40.55 5.49
N THR A 75 63.40 -39.90 4.33
CA THR A 75 64.18 -38.72 3.85
C THR A 75 63.31 -37.87 2.92
N THR A 76 63.36 -36.53 3.07
CA THR A 76 62.85 -35.60 2.04
C THR A 76 63.96 -35.28 1.05
N ILE A 77 63.78 -35.63 -0.23
CA ILE A 77 64.56 -35.07 -1.34
C ILE A 77 63.58 -34.31 -2.23
N GLY A 78 63.80 -33.01 -2.40
CA GLY A 78 63.00 -32.17 -3.27
C GLY A 78 63.50 -32.24 -4.71
N SER A 79 62.58 -32.35 -5.68
CA SER A 79 62.84 -31.98 -7.07
C SER A 79 61.95 -30.79 -7.43
N SER A 80 62.57 -29.63 -7.60
CA SER A 80 61.91 -28.46 -8.18
C SER A 80 61.48 -28.76 -9.61
N ILE A 81 60.19 -28.61 -9.90
CA ILE A 81 59.68 -28.51 -11.26
C ILE A 81 59.17 -27.08 -11.41
N GLU A 82 59.80 -26.32 -12.30
CA GLU A 82 59.39 -24.97 -12.65
C GLU A 82 58.07 -25.01 -13.42
N SER A 83 57.22 -24.01 -13.19
CA SER A 83 55.97 -23.85 -13.93
C SER A 83 56.25 -23.34 -15.35
N SER A 84 56.42 -24.26 -16.30
CA SER A 84 56.53 -23.95 -17.72
C SER A 84 55.19 -23.48 -18.29
N GLU A 85 55.26 -22.56 -19.27
CA GLU A 85 54.11 -21.84 -19.81
C GLU A 85 53.18 -22.76 -20.62
N ILE A 86 51.87 -22.69 -20.35
CA ILE A 86 50.85 -23.35 -21.19
C ILE A 86 50.59 -22.46 -22.40
N ILE A 87 51.15 -22.86 -23.55
CA ILE A 87 50.82 -22.25 -24.85
C ILE A 87 49.35 -22.53 -25.18
N GLN A 88 48.55 -21.48 -25.30
CA GLN A 88 47.19 -21.57 -25.83
C GLN A 88 47.25 -21.81 -27.34
N SER A 89 46.87 -23.01 -27.79
CA SER A 89 46.63 -23.30 -29.20
C SER A 89 45.13 -23.20 -29.52
N GLU A 90 44.69 -22.03 -29.97
CA GLU A 90 43.30 -21.82 -30.40
C GLU A 90 42.99 -22.59 -31.70
N SER A 91 42.16 -23.63 -31.60
CA SER A 91 41.60 -24.31 -32.78
C SER A 91 40.28 -23.67 -33.19
N ASN A 92 40.34 -22.64 -34.04
CA ASN A 92 39.17 -21.93 -34.55
C ASN A 92 38.14 -22.87 -35.21
N PHE A 93 36.87 -22.74 -34.80
CA PHE A 93 35.73 -23.20 -35.58
C PHE A 93 34.65 -22.10 -35.57
N SER A 94 34.69 -21.24 -36.58
CA SER A 94 33.90 -20.01 -36.65
C SER A 94 32.45 -20.24 -37.10
N GLU A 95 31.49 -19.76 -36.33
CA GLU A 95 30.12 -19.59 -36.82
C GLU A 95 30.08 -18.53 -37.93
N VAL A 96 29.32 -18.81 -39.00
CA VAL A 96 29.17 -17.89 -40.14
C VAL A 96 27.87 -17.10 -39.97
N SER A 97 28.00 -15.81 -39.68
CA SER A 97 26.90 -14.84 -39.79
C SER A 97 27.20 -13.88 -40.93
N SER A 98 26.32 -13.80 -41.93
CA SER A 98 26.55 -13.08 -43.18
C SER A 98 25.60 -11.89 -43.34
N THR A 99 26.05 -10.70 -42.92
CA THR A 99 25.45 -9.43 -43.31
C THR A 99 26.18 -8.82 -44.49
N ALA A 100 25.46 -8.53 -45.57
CA ALA A 100 25.98 -7.77 -46.72
C ALA A 100 25.04 -6.57 -46.98
N VAL A 101 25.63 -5.41 -47.25
CA VAL A 101 24.94 -4.14 -47.49
C VAL A 101 25.19 -3.70 -48.93
N MET A 102 24.15 -3.27 -49.65
CA MET A 102 24.26 -2.35 -50.78
C MET A 102 23.06 -1.40 -50.84
N ASN A 103 23.19 -0.34 -51.63
CA ASN A 103 22.54 0.95 -51.44
C ASN A 103 21.53 1.32 -52.55
N ASN A 104 20.61 2.23 -52.17
CA ASN A 104 19.98 3.30 -52.96
C ASN A 104 19.04 3.00 -54.16
N ASP A 105 17.80 3.49 -53.96
CA ASP A 105 17.05 4.45 -54.80
C ASP A 105 16.30 4.09 -56.11
N SER A 106 15.21 4.86 -56.27
CA SER A 106 14.48 5.30 -57.48
C SER A 106 13.31 4.47 -58.06
N ASP A 107 12.12 5.06 -57.90
CA ASP A 107 11.00 5.28 -58.83
C ASP A 107 10.51 4.19 -59.83
N GLY A 108 9.17 4.03 -59.86
CA GLY A 108 8.43 3.35 -60.94
C GLY A 108 6.94 3.19 -60.61
N GLN A 109 6.04 3.52 -61.55
CA GLN A 109 4.58 3.44 -61.38
C GLN A 109 3.93 2.34 -62.25
N SER A 110 2.68 2.00 -61.92
CA SER A 110 1.64 1.42 -62.80
C SER A 110 1.77 -0.09 -63.13
N GLU A 111 0.70 -0.85 -63.42
CA GLU A 111 -0.77 -0.60 -63.25
C GLU A 111 -1.58 -1.92 -63.29
N LEU A 112 -2.92 -1.79 -63.43
CA LEU A 112 -3.92 -2.80 -63.85
C LEU A 112 -4.54 -3.72 -62.77
N ALA A 113 -5.72 -3.30 -62.30
CA ALA A 113 -6.87 -4.19 -62.04
C ALA A 113 -7.63 -4.47 -63.38
N PRO A 114 -8.78 -5.18 -63.46
CA PRO A 114 -10.00 -5.12 -62.61
C PRO A 114 -10.37 -6.51 -62.03
N SER A 115 -11.53 -6.81 -61.41
CA SER A 115 -12.88 -6.19 -61.43
C SER A 115 -13.76 -6.56 -60.21
N SER A 116 -14.74 -5.70 -59.88
CA SER A 116 -16.12 -5.98 -59.36
C SER A 116 -16.37 -7.15 -58.37
N GLU A 117 -17.17 -7.07 -57.29
CA GLU A 117 -18.04 -6.03 -56.70
C GLU A 117 -18.63 -6.58 -55.36
N ALA A 118 -19.67 -5.98 -54.77
CA ALA A 118 -19.59 -4.88 -53.79
C ALA A 118 -20.96 -4.73 -53.08
N PHE A 119 -20.97 -4.48 -51.75
CA PHE A 119 -22.18 -4.23 -50.92
C PHE A 119 -23.22 -5.40 -50.86
N SER A 120 -24.20 -5.48 -49.94
CA SER A 120 -24.28 -5.08 -48.51
C SER A 120 -25.55 -5.63 -47.84
N ASN A 121 -25.53 -5.76 -46.50
CA ASN A 121 -26.67 -5.66 -45.55
C ASN A 121 -27.74 -6.78 -45.43
N ASN A 122 -28.19 -6.92 -44.18
CA ASN A 122 -29.48 -7.39 -43.63
C ASN A 122 -29.99 -8.87 -43.72
N GLU A 123 -30.07 -9.46 -42.51
CA GLU A 123 -31.26 -10.09 -41.87
C GLU A 123 -31.79 -11.52 -42.22
N VAL A 124 -32.28 -12.18 -41.15
CA VAL A 124 -33.27 -13.30 -41.07
C VAL A 124 -32.87 -14.62 -41.77
N ALA A 125 -32.53 -15.72 -41.08
CA ALA A 125 -33.35 -16.63 -40.21
C ALA A 125 -34.46 -17.40 -40.98
N THR A 126 -34.95 -18.61 -40.65
CA THR A 126 -34.94 -19.47 -39.43
C THR A 126 -35.08 -20.97 -39.79
N LYS A 127 -34.72 -21.89 -38.87
CA LYS A 127 -35.43 -23.14 -38.47
C LYS A 127 -34.63 -23.81 -37.33
N THR A 128 -35.11 -24.08 -36.10
CA THR A 128 -36.42 -24.55 -35.57
C THR A 128 -36.66 -26.01 -35.94
N GLU A 129 -36.72 -26.99 -35.02
CA GLU A 129 -37.58 -27.16 -33.82
C GLU A 129 -36.79 -27.68 -32.58
N LYS A 130 -37.24 -27.77 -31.31
CA LYS A 130 -38.51 -27.57 -30.53
C LYS A 130 -38.07 -27.38 -29.03
N THR A 131 -38.87 -27.12 -27.97
CA THR A 131 -40.32 -27.16 -27.69
C THR A 131 -40.69 -26.11 -26.60
N THR A 132 -41.93 -26.15 -26.11
CA THR A 132 -42.56 -25.43 -24.97
C THR A 132 -42.40 -26.17 -23.61
N VAL A 133 -42.86 -25.74 -22.41
CA VAL A 133 -43.75 -24.65 -21.91
C VAL A 133 -43.26 -24.19 -20.51
N GLY A 134 -43.67 -23.00 -20.02
CA GLY A 134 -43.92 -22.80 -18.57
C GLY A 134 -43.47 -21.45 -17.98
N ASN A 135 -44.41 -20.67 -17.41
CA ASN A 135 -44.13 -19.41 -16.73
C ASN A 135 -44.80 -19.38 -15.34
N SER A 136 -44.07 -19.01 -14.29
CA SER A 136 -44.61 -18.74 -12.94
C SER A 136 -43.63 -17.94 -12.09
N LEU A 137 -44.15 -17.10 -11.18
CA LEU A 137 -43.36 -16.21 -10.32
C LEU A 137 -43.14 -16.78 -8.91
N SER A 138 -42.21 -16.12 -8.19
CA SER A 138 -42.20 -15.81 -6.75
C SER A 138 -41.29 -16.63 -5.81
N ALA A 139 -40.82 -15.93 -4.75
CA ALA A 139 -39.99 -16.39 -3.63
C ALA A 139 -38.56 -16.88 -3.98
N SER A 140 -37.51 -16.62 -3.19
CA SER A 140 -37.38 -15.78 -1.99
C SER A 140 -35.90 -15.56 -1.62
N VAL A 141 -35.55 -14.40 -1.06
CA VAL A 141 -34.53 -14.26 0.00
C VAL A 141 -34.95 -13.12 0.92
N GLU A 142 -34.98 -13.33 2.24
CA GLU A 142 -35.18 -12.26 3.22
C GLU A 142 -33.83 -11.74 3.75
N ALA A 143 -33.76 -10.44 4.04
CA ALA A 143 -32.68 -9.82 4.82
C ALA A 143 -33.28 -9.23 6.10
N ALA A 144 -32.61 -9.44 7.23
CA ALA A 144 -33.25 -9.32 8.54
C ALA A 144 -33.03 -7.97 9.24
N SER A 145 -34.12 -7.42 9.81
CA SER A 145 -34.18 -6.77 11.14
C SER A 145 -33.46 -5.41 11.36
N ARG A 146 -33.85 -4.55 12.31
CA ARG A 146 -35.12 -4.39 13.07
C ARG A 146 -35.25 -2.95 13.63
N LEU A 147 -36.49 -2.44 13.63
CA LEU A 147 -37.11 -1.43 14.51
C LEU A 147 -36.26 -0.63 15.54
N THR A 148 -36.44 0.70 15.54
CA THR A 148 -36.59 1.49 16.79
C THR A 148 -37.76 2.49 16.70
N SER A 149 -38.44 2.68 17.84
CA SER A 149 -39.61 3.53 18.12
C SER A 149 -39.31 5.06 18.15
N ALA A 150 -40.26 6.02 18.16
CA ALA A 150 -41.69 6.12 17.79
C ALA A 150 -42.19 7.59 18.01
N ARG A 151 -43.51 7.83 17.86
CA ARG A 151 -44.30 9.04 18.25
C ARG A 151 -44.19 10.27 17.33
N THR A 152 -45.09 10.48 16.34
CA THR A 152 -46.50 10.99 16.38
C THR A 152 -46.66 12.53 16.34
N PHE A 153 -46.99 13.07 15.16
CA PHE A 153 -48.28 13.71 14.79
C PHE A 153 -49.10 14.43 15.90
N SER A 154 -49.73 15.61 15.71
CA SER A 154 -50.06 16.40 14.49
C SER A 154 -50.37 17.88 14.81
N ALA A 155 -50.47 18.73 13.77
CA ALA A 155 -51.25 19.98 13.75
C ALA A 155 -51.91 20.15 12.37
N PRO A 156 -53.15 20.69 12.26
CA PRO A 156 -53.28 22.01 11.61
C PRO A 156 -54.51 22.89 12.01
N VAL A 157 -54.28 24.22 12.08
CA VAL A 157 -55.02 25.32 11.39
C VAL A 157 -56.55 25.57 11.65
N THR A 158 -56.86 26.73 12.28
CA THR A 158 -58.11 27.56 12.22
C THR A 158 -59.45 26.98 12.76
N SER A 159 -60.50 27.75 13.10
CA SER A 159 -60.79 29.22 13.08
C SER A 159 -61.91 29.59 14.09
N GLU A 160 -61.97 30.88 14.48
CA GLU A 160 -63.12 31.69 14.96
C GLU A 160 -64.10 31.16 16.04
N ASN A 161 -64.58 32.08 16.90
CA ASN A 161 -65.89 31.92 17.56
C ASN A 161 -66.55 33.24 18.00
N VAL A 162 -67.83 33.19 18.37
CA VAL A 162 -68.80 34.30 18.30
C VAL A 162 -69.17 34.91 19.66
N LYS A 163 -69.78 36.10 19.63
CA LYS A 163 -70.35 36.84 20.78
C LYS A 163 -71.32 36.01 21.65
N ALA A 164 -71.15 36.16 22.96
CA ALA A 164 -72.13 36.33 24.04
C ALA A 164 -73.60 35.89 23.86
N SER A 165 -74.16 35.30 24.94
CA SER A 165 -75.39 35.83 25.56
C SER A 165 -75.59 35.31 27.00
N GLN A 166 -76.65 35.83 27.64
CA GLN A 166 -77.31 35.38 28.87
C GLN A 166 -76.61 35.61 30.23
N THR A 167 -76.92 36.79 30.76
CA THR A 167 -77.18 37.02 32.19
C THR A 167 -77.98 35.90 32.88
N ASN A 168 -77.67 35.61 34.13
CA ASN A 168 -78.68 35.13 35.08
C ASN A 168 -78.38 35.66 36.49
N SER A 169 -79.42 36.08 37.21
CA SER A 169 -79.28 36.82 38.47
C SER A 169 -78.90 35.91 39.64
N THR A 170 -77.99 36.37 40.51
CA THR A 170 -77.72 35.78 41.83
C THR A 170 -78.11 36.73 42.95
N VAL A 171 -78.43 36.16 44.12
CA VAL A 171 -79.11 36.84 45.23
C VAL A 171 -78.20 37.90 45.88
N ALA A 172 -78.76 39.08 46.15
CA ALA A 172 -78.06 40.14 46.87
C ALA A 172 -77.82 39.75 48.34
N GLU A 173 -76.57 39.48 48.67
CA GLU A 173 -76.11 39.20 50.04
C GLU A 173 -76.18 40.49 50.88
N ASN A 174 -76.99 40.49 51.96
CA ASN A 174 -77.29 41.68 52.75
C ASN A 174 -76.13 42.06 53.69
N LYS A 175 -75.08 42.67 53.13
CA LYS A 175 -73.85 43.02 53.86
C LYS A 175 -74.03 44.27 54.72
N LEU A 176 -73.57 44.19 55.97
CA LEU A 176 -73.58 45.30 56.93
C LEU A 176 -72.89 46.57 56.40
N VAL A 177 -71.85 46.38 55.58
CA VAL A 177 -71.15 47.43 54.83
C VAL A 177 -70.97 46.98 53.39
N THR A 178 -71.15 47.89 52.45
CA THR A 178 -70.80 47.71 51.03
C THR A 178 -69.91 48.84 50.57
N ALA A 179 -68.91 48.55 49.75
CA ALA A 179 -68.07 49.56 49.10
C ALA A 179 -68.11 49.39 47.57
N THR A 180 -68.06 50.49 46.84
CA THR A 180 -67.97 50.53 45.36
C THR A 180 -66.98 51.60 44.91
N VAL A 181 -66.19 51.32 43.87
CA VAL A 181 -65.28 52.29 43.27
C VAL A 181 -66.01 53.02 42.13
N SER A 182 -65.93 54.35 42.08
CA SER A 182 -66.38 55.16 40.94
C SER A 182 -65.43 56.33 40.73
N ASP A 183 -64.90 56.44 39.51
CA ASP A 183 -63.91 57.44 39.12
C ASP A 183 -62.79 57.57 40.18
N LYS A 184 -62.73 58.71 40.87
CA LYS A 184 -61.65 59.09 41.79
C LYS A 184 -61.94 58.74 43.25
N GLN A 185 -63.00 57.99 43.54
CA GLN A 185 -63.47 57.75 44.91
C GLN A 185 -63.98 56.32 45.16
N ILE A 186 -63.85 55.86 46.41
CA ILE A 186 -64.57 54.69 46.93
C ILE A 186 -65.79 55.20 47.72
N SER A 187 -66.99 54.82 47.30
CA SER A 187 -68.22 55.05 48.05
C SER A 187 -68.43 53.89 49.02
N ILE A 188 -68.48 54.15 50.33
CA ILE A 188 -68.71 53.15 51.37
C ILE A 188 -70.06 53.44 52.03
N GLN A 189 -70.92 52.43 52.17
CA GLN A 189 -72.25 52.53 52.75
C GLN A 189 -72.43 51.51 53.88
N TYR A 190 -72.79 51.99 55.07
CA TYR A 190 -73.22 51.17 56.22
C TYR A 190 -74.76 51.07 56.24
N HIS A 191 -75.30 49.85 56.37
CA HIS A 191 -76.72 49.55 56.12
C HIS A 191 -77.59 49.28 57.36
N ALA A 192 -77.01 49.21 58.56
CA ALA A 192 -77.76 49.00 59.80
C ALA A 192 -78.12 50.34 60.49
N ASP A 193 -79.02 50.28 61.47
CA ASP A 193 -79.46 51.47 62.22
C ASP A 193 -78.27 52.16 62.92
N LYS A 194 -78.16 53.48 62.70
CA LYS A 194 -77.14 54.34 63.28
C LYS A 194 -77.48 54.82 64.68
N ALA A 195 -78.75 54.86 65.09
CA ALA A 195 -79.16 55.35 66.41
C ALA A 195 -78.58 54.54 67.59
N VAL A 196 -77.99 53.37 67.28
CA VAL A 196 -77.21 52.55 68.22
C VAL A 196 -75.87 53.20 68.63
N TYR A 197 -75.30 54.09 67.81
CA TYR A 197 -73.95 54.65 67.95
C TYR A 197 -73.93 56.19 67.82
N ASP A 198 -73.06 56.85 68.58
CA ASP A 198 -72.84 58.30 68.49
C ASP A 198 -72.27 58.71 67.13
N LYS A 199 -71.43 57.84 66.54
CA LYS A 199 -70.80 57.97 65.21
C LYS A 199 -70.47 56.59 64.63
N VAL A 200 -70.51 56.46 63.31
CA VAL A 200 -69.90 55.33 62.56
C VAL A 200 -68.74 55.87 61.72
N GLN A 201 -67.62 55.16 61.71
CA GLN A 201 -66.38 55.59 61.05
C GLN A 201 -65.68 54.41 60.35
N PHE A 202 -64.92 54.73 59.30
CA PHE A 202 -64.19 53.78 58.47
C PHE A 202 -62.70 54.17 58.47
N ALA A 203 -61.82 53.26 58.91
CA ALA A 203 -60.39 53.36 58.66
C ALA A 203 -60.09 52.72 57.31
N VAL A 204 -59.46 53.46 56.40
CA VAL A 204 -59.20 53.03 55.02
C VAL A 204 -57.73 53.26 54.67
N TRP A 205 -57.09 52.28 54.03
CA TRP A 205 -55.68 52.33 53.59
C TRP A 205 -55.47 51.44 52.35
N GLY A 206 -54.42 51.73 51.55
CA GLY A 206 -53.98 50.91 50.41
C GLY A 206 -53.03 49.78 50.81
N ASP A 207 -52.80 48.80 49.93
CA ASP A 207 -51.97 47.62 50.23
C ASP A 207 -50.58 47.63 49.55
N ASP A 208 -50.32 48.50 48.54
CA ASP A 208 -49.06 48.50 47.75
C ASP A 208 -47.80 48.73 48.62
N LYS A 209 -47.99 49.39 49.77
CA LYS A 209 -46.95 49.64 50.79
C LYS A 209 -47.43 49.34 52.22
N GLY A 210 -48.52 48.56 52.36
CA GLY A 210 -49.20 48.30 53.63
C GLY A 210 -49.88 49.54 54.22
N GLN A 211 -50.13 49.56 55.53
CA GLN A 211 -50.89 50.62 56.23
C GLN A 211 -50.12 51.95 56.39
N ASN A 212 -49.54 52.50 55.31
CA ASN A 212 -48.74 53.73 55.33
C ASN A 212 -49.56 55.02 55.07
N ASP A 213 -50.82 54.89 54.65
CA ASP A 213 -51.67 55.97 54.15
C ASP A 213 -53.06 56.02 54.81
N LEU A 214 -53.19 55.42 56.00
CA LEU A 214 -54.48 55.26 56.67
C LEU A 214 -55.18 56.60 56.95
N VAL A 215 -56.40 56.73 56.44
CA VAL A 215 -57.30 57.87 56.67
C VAL A 215 -58.60 57.38 57.31
N TRP A 216 -59.09 58.14 58.29
CA TRP A 216 -60.39 57.91 58.94
C TRP A 216 -61.49 58.76 58.29
N TYR A 217 -62.49 58.09 57.73
CA TYR A 217 -63.68 58.70 57.16
C TYR A 217 -64.86 58.51 58.11
N THR A 218 -65.67 59.54 58.34
CA THR A 218 -66.86 59.46 59.20
C THR A 218 -68.10 59.35 58.33
N ALA A 219 -68.98 58.40 58.65
CA ALA A 219 -70.23 58.21 57.92
C ALA A 219 -71.18 59.39 58.18
N ASP A 220 -71.89 59.82 57.14
CA ASP A 220 -72.88 60.90 57.15
C ASP A 220 -74.18 60.52 57.91
N ASN A 221 -75.28 61.26 57.68
CA ASN A 221 -76.58 60.91 58.26
C ASN A 221 -77.26 59.69 57.59
N THR A 222 -76.84 59.25 56.39
CA THR A 222 -77.54 58.23 55.57
C THR A 222 -76.91 56.83 55.67
N GLY A 223 -75.59 56.74 55.84
CA GLY A 223 -74.82 55.50 55.70
C GLY A 223 -73.47 55.70 55.00
N ALA A 224 -73.38 56.75 54.18
CA ALA A 224 -72.32 56.97 53.23
C ALA A 224 -71.06 57.59 53.85
N ALA A 225 -69.90 57.18 53.33
CA ALA A 225 -68.64 57.91 53.39
C ALA A 225 -67.94 57.80 52.03
N PHE A 226 -67.25 58.85 51.62
CA PHE A 226 -66.60 58.94 50.31
C PHE A 226 -65.09 59.09 50.49
N VAL A 227 -64.34 58.11 49.99
CA VAL A 227 -62.88 58.01 50.09
C VAL A 227 -62.26 58.60 48.84
N GLU A 228 -61.60 59.75 48.95
CA GLU A 228 -60.85 60.34 47.84
C GLU A 228 -59.55 59.56 47.59
N LEU A 229 -59.47 58.84 46.47
CA LEU A 229 -58.30 58.01 46.12
C LEU A 229 -57.00 58.83 46.00
N SER A 230 -57.11 60.14 45.71
CA SER A 230 -55.97 61.07 45.64
C SER A 230 -55.30 61.39 46.98
N LYS A 231 -55.92 61.02 48.12
CA LYS A 231 -55.28 61.04 49.44
C LYS A 231 -54.33 59.85 49.64
N HIS A 232 -54.71 58.70 49.09
CA HIS A 232 -54.02 57.41 49.16
C HIS A 232 -52.92 57.25 48.09
N LYS A 233 -53.22 57.72 46.86
CA LYS A 233 -52.29 57.84 45.72
C LYS A 233 -51.81 56.52 45.10
N GLU A 234 -52.59 55.46 45.23
CA GLU A 234 -52.27 54.16 44.63
C GLU A 234 -53.48 53.44 44.02
N TYR A 235 -53.17 52.42 43.21
CA TYR A 235 -54.12 51.51 42.57
C TYR A 235 -53.75 50.09 42.97
N GLY A 236 -54.73 49.28 43.35
CA GLY A 236 -54.52 47.94 43.92
C GLY A 236 -55.60 47.64 44.96
N GLN A 237 -55.29 46.76 45.91
CA GLN A 237 -56.20 46.45 47.01
C GLN A 237 -56.21 47.59 48.04
N TYR A 238 -57.41 47.87 48.57
CA TYR A 238 -57.67 48.78 49.68
C TYR A 238 -58.40 48.02 50.78
N HIS A 239 -58.06 48.28 52.04
CA HIS A 239 -58.71 47.70 53.21
C HIS A 239 -59.62 48.72 53.88
N ILE A 240 -60.78 48.26 54.37
CA ILE A 240 -61.81 49.08 55.00
C ILE A 240 -62.22 48.41 56.31
N HIS A 241 -61.83 49.02 57.43
CA HIS A 241 -62.24 48.59 58.78
C HIS A 241 -63.29 49.56 59.33
N THR A 242 -64.48 49.05 59.65
CA THR A 242 -65.63 49.84 60.10
C THR A 242 -65.80 49.75 61.60
N TYR A 243 -66.04 50.89 62.25
CA TYR A 243 -66.21 51.01 63.70
C TYR A 243 -67.39 51.91 64.08
N GLY A 244 -68.08 51.56 65.17
CA GLY A 244 -69.11 52.38 65.81
C GLY A 244 -68.62 52.92 67.14
N THR A 245 -68.80 54.21 67.41
CA THR A 245 -68.50 54.82 68.71
C THR A 245 -69.78 54.90 69.55
N LYS A 246 -69.75 54.44 70.80
CA LYS A 246 -70.86 54.58 71.75
C LYS A 246 -70.36 54.99 73.13
N SER A 247 -70.89 56.07 73.68
CA SER A 247 -70.46 56.66 74.95
C SER A 247 -68.94 56.89 74.99
N GLY A 248 -68.36 57.33 73.87
CA GLY A 248 -66.92 57.58 73.72
C GLY A 248 -66.03 56.33 73.54
N LYS A 249 -66.57 55.12 73.50
CA LYS A 249 -65.81 53.88 73.22
C LYS A 249 -66.06 53.40 71.78
N MET A 250 -64.99 53.07 71.08
CA MET A 250 -65.02 52.56 69.71
C MET A 250 -65.13 51.02 69.68
N VAL A 251 -66.02 50.48 68.85
CA VAL A 251 -66.30 49.05 68.70
C VAL A 251 -66.17 48.67 67.21
N GLY A 252 -65.41 47.62 66.89
CA GLY A 252 -65.29 47.12 65.52
C GLY A 252 -66.59 46.45 65.05
N LEU A 253 -67.06 46.80 63.85
CA LEU A 253 -68.34 46.34 63.28
C LEU A 253 -68.15 45.45 62.03
N ASN A 254 -67.20 45.78 61.17
CA ASN A 254 -66.96 45.05 59.92
C ASN A 254 -65.51 45.25 59.42
N VAL A 255 -65.00 44.27 58.67
CA VAL A 255 -63.78 44.35 57.88
C VAL A 255 -64.09 43.88 56.47
N MET A 256 -63.65 44.62 55.46
CA MET A 256 -63.67 44.21 54.05
C MET A 256 -62.48 44.80 53.28
N SER A 257 -62.21 44.25 52.10
CA SER A 257 -61.27 44.82 51.13
C SER A 257 -61.98 45.09 49.80
N ILE A 258 -61.45 46.00 48.99
CA ILE A 258 -61.91 46.33 47.64
C ILE A 258 -60.73 46.62 46.72
N GLU A 259 -60.84 46.33 45.42
CA GLU A 259 -59.76 46.59 44.46
C GLU A 259 -60.08 47.82 43.59
N VAL A 260 -59.10 48.71 43.49
CA VAL A 260 -59.12 49.94 42.68
C VAL A 260 -58.24 49.70 41.46
N LEU A 261 -58.86 49.25 40.37
CA LEU A 261 -58.17 48.84 39.15
C LEU A 261 -57.46 50.01 38.43
N LYS A 262 -56.31 49.72 37.81
CA LYS A 262 -55.57 50.70 36.98
C LYS A 262 -56.34 51.00 35.68
N PRO A 263 -56.49 52.26 35.26
CA PRO A 263 -57.17 52.67 34.03
C PRO A 263 -56.79 51.87 32.78
N GLN A 264 -57.81 51.34 32.09
CA GLN A 264 -57.67 50.60 30.83
C GLN A 264 -58.10 51.47 29.65
N VAL A 265 -57.19 51.73 28.71
CA VAL A 265 -57.41 52.59 27.54
C VAL A 265 -57.08 51.83 26.25
N ASN A 266 -57.76 52.17 25.17
CA ASN A 266 -57.52 51.57 23.85
C ASN A 266 -56.62 52.48 23.02
N ALA A 267 -55.57 51.94 22.40
CA ALA A 267 -54.70 52.68 21.50
C ALA A 267 -54.71 52.09 20.09
N SER A 268 -54.96 52.93 19.08
CA SER A 268 -54.89 52.57 17.67
C SER A 268 -53.99 53.53 16.90
N VAL A 269 -53.46 53.07 15.77
CA VAL A 269 -52.66 53.89 14.86
C VAL A 269 -53.35 53.97 13.51
N THR A 270 -53.48 55.18 12.96
CA THR A 270 -54.05 55.43 11.64
C THR A 270 -53.05 56.19 10.77
N LYS A 271 -52.71 55.63 9.60
CA LYS A 271 -51.83 56.31 8.63
C LYS A 271 -52.58 57.50 8.02
N LEU A 272 -52.01 58.70 8.14
CA LEU A 272 -52.53 59.92 7.50
C LEU A 272 -51.98 60.08 6.08
N SER A 273 -50.67 59.86 5.92
CA SER A 273 -49.97 59.93 4.64
C SER A 273 -48.67 59.11 4.70
N ASN A 274 -47.87 59.11 3.64
CA ASN A 274 -46.56 58.45 3.66
C ASN A 274 -45.64 59.15 4.67
N GLY A 275 -45.28 58.42 5.74
CA GLY A 275 -44.43 58.90 6.82
C GLY A 275 -45.15 59.64 7.94
N ASN A 276 -46.49 59.81 7.90
CA ASN A 276 -47.25 60.48 8.96
C ASN A 276 -48.42 59.62 9.45
N TYR A 277 -48.52 59.46 10.78
CA TYR A 277 -49.46 58.55 11.45
C TYR A 277 -50.05 59.22 12.70
N ASN A 278 -51.36 59.10 12.92
CA ASN A 278 -51.96 59.47 14.20
C ASN A 278 -51.99 58.27 15.14
N VAL A 279 -51.44 58.41 16.34
CA VAL A 279 -51.74 57.54 17.47
C VAL A 279 -52.94 58.13 18.20
N VAL A 280 -54.03 57.36 18.26
CA VAL A 280 -55.31 57.74 18.86
C VAL A 280 -55.52 56.88 20.10
N VAL A 281 -55.71 57.52 21.25
CA VAL A 281 -55.99 56.85 22.53
C VAL A 281 -57.42 57.18 22.94
N THR A 282 -58.26 56.15 23.07
CA THR A 282 -59.70 56.24 23.42
C THR A 282 -60.01 55.48 24.71
N ASN A 283 -61.22 55.68 25.24
CA ASN A 283 -61.63 55.15 26.55
C ASN A 283 -60.72 55.65 27.70
N VAL A 284 -60.23 56.88 27.59
CA VAL A 284 -59.42 57.51 28.64
C VAL A 284 -60.36 58.03 29.76
N PRO A 285 -60.28 57.51 31.00
CA PRO A 285 -61.18 57.95 32.07
C PRO A 285 -60.76 59.31 32.66
N ASN A 286 -61.71 60.00 33.29
CA ASN A 286 -61.57 61.38 33.82
C ASN A 286 -60.47 61.57 34.87
N GLU A 287 -59.89 60.50 35.40
CA GLU A 287 -58.73 60.52 36.29
C GLU A 287 -57.39 60.71 35.55
N ILE A 288 -57.29 60.38 34.27
CA ILE A 288 -56.08 60.61 33.46
C ILE A 288 -56.13 62.03 32.88
N VAL A 289 -55.24 62.91 33.36
CA VAL A 289 -55.27 64.34 33.02
C VAL A 289 -54.49 64.70 31.75
N SER A 290 -53.53 63.86 31.34
CA SER A 290 -52.77 64.04 30.09
C SER A 290 -52.13 62.74 29.63
N ILE A 291 -52.03 62.54 28.32
CA ILE A 291 -51.37 61.38 27.70
C ILE A 291 -50.01 61.76 27.10
N LYS A 292 -49.01 60.89 27.31
CA LYS A 292 -47.67 60.92 26.68
C LYS A 292 -47.44 59.63 25.90
N VAL A 293 -46.88 59.76 24.70
CA VAL A 293 -46.61 58.65 23.78
C VAL A 293 -45.15 58.70 23.32
N PRO A 294 -44.21 58.05 24.02
CA PRO A 294 -42.93 57.68 23.42
C PRO A 294 -43.12 56.75 22.23
N VAL A 295 -42.47 57.10 21.12
CA VAL A 295 -42.39 56.29 19.89
C VAL A 295 -40.93 56.12 19.47
N TRP A 296 -40.58 54.95 18.95
CA TRP A 296 -39.28 54.63 18.36
C TRP A 296 -39.44 53.61 17.22
N SER A 297 -38.46 53.50 16.33
CA SER A 297 -38.34 52.39 15.39
C SER A 297 -37.56 51.23 16.02
N GLU A 298 -37.93 49.98 15.75
CA GLU A 298 -37.25 48.80 16.35
C GLU A 298 -35.79 48.64 15.89
N ASN A 299 -35.41 49.28 14.79
CA ASN A 299 -34.05 49.22 14.25
C ASN A 299 -33.04 49.87 15.21
N ASN A 300 -32.10 49.08 15.73
CA ASN A 300 -31.13 49.47 16.78
C ASN A 300 -31.74 49.74 18.17
N GLY A 301 -32.98 49.29 18.43
CA GLY A 301 -33.57 49.28 19.76
C GLY A 301 -34.45 50.49 20.06
N GLN A 302 -33.96 51.46 20.84
CA GLN A 302 -34.67 52.70 21.18
C GLN A 302 -33.82 53.94 20.86
N ASP A 303 -32.92 53.85 19.87
CA ASP A 303 -31.91 54.89 19.61
C ASP A 303 -32.48 56.18 18.97
N ASP A 304 -33.72 56.13 18.48
CA ASP A 304 -34.46 57.26 17.91
C ASP A 304 -35.71 57.67 18.71
N ILE A 305 -35.80 57.26 19.98
CA ILE A 305 -37.00 57.46 20.81
C ILE A 305 -37.36 58.95 21.02
N ILE A 306 -38.59 59.31 20.67
CA ILE A 306 -39.16 60.66 20.85
C ILE A 306 -40.43 60.56 21.67
N TRP A 307 -40.51 61.38 22.73
CA TRP A 307 -41.69 61.51 23.59
C TRP A 307 -42.65 62.57 23.04
N TYR A 308 -43.79 62.12 22.52
CA TYR A 308 -44.87 63.00 22.07
C TYR A 308 -45.84 63.29 23.23
N ASN A 309 -46.37 64.51 23.28
CA ASN A 309 -47.54 64.83 24.11
C ASN A 309 -48.78 64.66 23.22
N ALA A 310 -49.84 64.02 23.72
CA ALA A 310 -51.09 63.90 22.98
C ALA A 310 -52.08 64.99 23.39
N THR A 311 -52.75 65.57 22.41
CA THR A 311 -53.76 66.61 22.57
C THR A 311 -55.11 65.96 22.86
N LYS A 312 -55.80 66.42 23.91
CA LYS A 312 -57.18 65.99 24.20
C LYS A 312 -58.11 66.51 23.11
N THR A 313 -58.84 65.63 22.43
CA THR A 313 -59.77 66.00 21.33
C THR A 313 -61.23 65.95 21.74
N ASN A 314 -61.57 65.11 22.73
CA ASN A 314 -62.84 65.10 23.46
C ASN A 314 -62.60 64.45 24.84
N ASP A 315 -63.64 64.33 25.68
CA ASP A 315 -63.40 63.98 27.08
C ASP A 315 -62.75 62.61 27.33
N SER A 316 -62.92 61.63 26.44
CA SER A 316 -62.34 60.29 26.53
C SER A 316 -61.30 59.97 25.45
N THR A 317 -60.89 60.96 24.64
CA THR A 317 -59.98 60.77 23.49
C THR A 317 -58.82 61.75 23.47
N PHE A 318 -57.62 61.22 23.24
CA PHE A 318 -56.39 61.97 23.00
C PHE A 318 -55.74 61.53 21.67
N VAL A 319 -55.11 62.46 20.95
CA VAL A 319 -54.46 62.18 19.65
C VAL A 319 -53.08 62.82 19.61
N THR A 320 -52.10 62.14 19.00
CA THR A 320 -50.82 62.75 18.62
C THR A 320 -50.38 62.31 17.23
N GLU A 321 -49.78 63.21 16.46
CA GLU A 321 -49.24 62.92 15.13
C GLU A 321 -47.74 62.58 15.21
N ILE A 322 -47.39 61.45 14.62
CA ILE A 322 -46.04 60.90 14.52
C ILE A 322 -45.56 61.05 13.08
N ASN A 323 -44.44 61.73 12.89
CA ASN A 323 -43.77 61.88 11.60
C ASN A 323 -42.46 61.08 11.59
N THR A 324 -42.38 60.05 10.77
CA THR A 324 -41.25 59.11 10.73
C THR A 324 -39.95 59.74 10.26
N SER A 325 -39.95 60.92 9.64
CA SER A 325 -38.69 61.62 9.30
C SER A 325 -37.90 62.06 10.53
N ARG A 326 -38.58 62.24 11.66
CA ARG A 326 -37.95 62.47 12.97
C ARG A 326 -37.30 61.21 13.54
N HIS A 327 -37.70 60.05 13.03
CA HIS A 327 -37.21 58.69 13.31
C HIS A 327 -36.46 58.14 12.08
N LYS A 328 -35.64 58.99 11.44
CA LYS A 328 -34.76 58.66 10.31
C LYS A 328 -35.46 58.15 9.03
N ASN A 329 -36.79 58.14 8.97
CA ASN A 329 -37.62 57.41 8.01
C ASN A 329 -37.34 55.90 7.96
N ASP A 330 -37.09 55.28 9.11
CA ASP A 330 -36.91 53.84 9.18
C ASP A 330 -38.14 53.08 8.64
N SER A 331 -37.92 51.87 8.09
CA SER A 331 -38.95 51.02 7.46
C SER A 331 -39.35 49.80 8.31
N SER A 332 -38.74 49.63 9.48
CA SER A 332 -39.10 48.61 10.47
C SER A 332 -40.47 48.88 11.12
N ASN A 333 -40.83 48.03 12.09
CA ASN A 333 -41.97 48.26 12.96
C ASN A 333 -41.63 49.36 13.99
N TYR A 334 -42.60 50.24 14.25
CA TYR A 334 -42.50 51.32 15.22
C TYR A 334 -43.31 50.95 16.45
N GLN A 335 -42.71 51.05 17.62
CA GLN A 335 -43.38 50.81 18.89
C GLN A 335 -43.82 52.13 19.50
N ALA A 336 -45.05 52.19 19.97
CA ALA A 336 -45.65 53.34 20.64
C ALA A 336 -46.23 52.91 22.00
N HIS A 337 -45.60 53.34 23.09
CA HIS A 337 -46.09 53.07 24.44
C HIS A 337 -46.94 54.25 24.93
N ILE A 338 -48.07 53.99 25.58
CA ILE A 338 -49.01 55.01 26.04
C ILE A 338 -48.90 55.12 27.57
N TYR A 339 -48.57 56.31 28.04
CA TYR A 339 -48.53 56.66 29.46
C TYR A 339 -49.53 57.79 29.75
N GLY A 340 -50.16 57.76 30.92
CA GLY A 340 -51.05 58.82 31.40
C GLY A 340 -50.59 59.39 32.74
N ILE A 341 -50.76 60.69 32.95
CA ILE A 341 -50.64 61.27 34.30
C ILE A 341 -51.98 61.04 35.00
N SER A 342 -51.97 60.30 36.11
CA SER A 342 -53.17 60.06 36.91
C SER A 342 -53.34 61.12 38.00
N SER A 343 -54.58 61.56 38.20
CA SER A 343 -54.99 62.41 39.33
C SER A 343 -55.33 61.62 40.61
N VAL A 344 -55.28 60.28 40.56
CA VAL A 344 -55.20 59.43 41.77
C VAL A 344 -53.77 59.46 42.30
N THR A 345 -52.80 58.95 41.54
CA THR A 345 -51.41 58.83 42.01
C THR A 345 -50.64 60.15 42.02
N GLY A 346 -51.09 61.14 41.25
CA GLY A 346 -50.35 62.37 40.96
C GLY A 346 -49.15 62.17 40.01
N GLY A 347 -48.96 60.96 39.49
CA GLY A 347 -47.77 60.55 38.73
C GLY A 347 -48.08 59.95 37.37
N LEU A 348 -47.02 59.70 36.59
CA LEU A 348 -47.10 59.04 35.30
C LEU A 348 -47.26 57.52 35.48
N ILE A 349 -48.30 56.93 34.91
CA ILE A 349 -48.54 55.48 34.87
C ILE A 349 -48.54 54.98 33.43
N GLY A 350 -48.08 53.75 33.19
CA GLY A 350 -48.25 53.06 31.91
C GLY A 350 -49.69 52.59 31.76
N LEU A 351 -50.25 52.70 30.55
CA LEU A 351 -51.65 52.37 30.26
C LEU A 351 -51.80 51.25 29.23
N THR A 352 -51.11 51.35 28.08
CA THR A 352 -51.17 50.36 27.00
C THR A 352 -50.02 50.54 26.00
N THR A 353 -49.92 49.70 24.97
CA THR A 353 -48.92 49.73 23.90
C THR A 353 -49.55 49.44 22.55
N THR A 354 -49.03 50.05 21.48
CA THR A 354 -49.47 49.80 20.09
C THR A 354 -48.28 49.92 19.13
N SER A 355 -48.41 49.44 17.88
CA SER A 355 -47.32 49.50 16.90
C SER A 355 -47.81 49.74 15.46
N PHE A 356 -46.91 50.16 14.57
CA PHE A 356 -47.20 50.38 13.15
C PHE A 356 -45.95 50.21 12.26
N ILE A 357 -46.13 49.72 11.03
CA ILE A 357 -45.04 49.58 10.05
C ILE A 357 -45.06 50.76 9.07
N ASN A 358 -43.90 51.36 8.82
CA ASN A 358 -43.81 52.55 7.99
C ASN A 358 -43.84 52.24 6.47
N THR A 359 -45.04 52.11 5.91
CA THR A 359 -45.29 51.70 4.52
C THR A 359 -45.07 52.82 3.50
N VAL A 360 -43.86 53.39 3.43
CA VAL A 360 -43.52 54.44 2.45
C VAL A 360 -43.08 53.84 1.11
N THR A 361 -44.06 53.51 0.26
CA THR A 361 -43.84 53.33 -1.19
C THR A 361 -43.65 54.68 -1.89
N SER A 362 -42.68 55.47 -1.44
CA SER A 362 -41.93 56.30 -2.39
C SER A 362 -41.18 55.35 -3.33
N ILE A 363 -41.21 55.58 -4.64
CA ILE A 363 -40.28 54.89 -5.53
C ILE A 363 -38.89 55.51 -5.34
N GLN A 364 -38.23 55.13 -4.24
CA GLN A 364 -36.78 55.14 -4.17
C GLN A 364 -36.29 54.21 -5.26
N LYS A 365 -36.12 54.75 -6.46
CA LYS A 365 -35.49 54.01 -7.54
C LYS A 365 -34.15 53.51 -7.03
N ALA A 366 -33.87 52.22 -7.23
CA ALA A 366 -32.66 51.63 -6.68
C ALA A 366 -31.40 52.32 -7.23
N ASN A 367 -30.30 52.26 -6.49
CA ASN A 367 -29.00 52.61 -7.06
C ASN A 367 -28.70 51.68 -8.26
N ALA A 368 -27.98 52.17 -9.26
CA ALA A 368 -27.56 51.34 -10.39
C ALA A 368 -26.66 50.20 -9.90
N THR A 369 -26.83 49.01 -10.45
CA THR A 369 -26.07 47.81 -10.05
C THR A 369 -24.62 47.97 -10.47
N VAL A 370 -23.69 47.85 -9.52
CA VAL A 370 -22.25 47.83 -9.80
C VAL A 370 -21.76 46.37 -9.79
N SER A 371 -21.00 45.95 -10.80
CA SER A 371 -20.44 44.59 -10.86
C SER A 371 -19.15 44.48 -11.68
N VAL A 372 -18.31 43.49 -11.35
CA VAL A 372 -17.22 43.05 -12.22
C VAL A 372 -17.69 41.92 -13.14
N THR A 373 -17.25 41.95 -14.40
CA THR A 373 -17.40 40.88 -15.39
C THR A 373 -16.05 40.61 -16.08
N ASN A 374 -15.96 39.48 -16.80
CA ASN A 374 -14.77 39.01 -17.53
C ASN A 374 -13.49 38.72 -16.70
N TYR A 375 -13.52 38.94 -15.38
CA TYR A 375 -12.47 38.56 -14.44
C TYR A 375 -12.12 37.06 -14.48
N SER A 376 -10.82 36.79 -14.32
CA SER A 376 -10.21 35.49 -14.08
C SER A 376 -8.85 35.77 -13.44
N GLU A 377 -8.42 34.97 -12.46
CA GLU A 377 -7.12 35.20 -11.80
C GLU A 377 -5.94 35.24 -12.79
N THR A 378 -6.07 34.57 -13.93
CA THR A 378 -5.03 34.47 -14.97
C THR A 378 -5.08 35.57 -16.03
N LYS A 379 -6.03 36.51 -15.97
CA LYS A 379 -6.18 37.59 -16.97
C LYS A 379 -5.69 38.94 -16.42
N SER A 380 -4.86 39.63 -17.18
CA SER A 380 -4.37 40.98 -16.81
C SER A 380 -5.41 42.10 -16.96
N GLU A 381 -6.69 41.79 -17.23
CA GLU A 381 -7.76 42.77 -17.32
C GLU A 381 -9.14 42.20 -16.99
N PHE A 382 -10.02 43.07 -16.49
CA PHE A 382 -11.42 42.77 -16.18
C PHE A 382 -12.30 44.03 -16.35
N ASN A 383 -13.62 43.85 -16.49
CA ASN A 383 -14.55 44.94 -16.75
C ASN A 383 -15.33 45.31 -15.49
N VAL A 384 -15.34 46.59 -15.11
CA VAL A 384 -16.18 47.16 -14.06
C VAL A 384 -17.37 47.85 -14.72
N ASN A 385 -18.58 47.48 -14.33
CA ASN A 385 -19.83 47.93 -14.93
C ASN A 385 -20.71 48.62 -13.87
N VAL A 386 -21.38 49.69 -14.28
CA VAL A 386 -22.47 50.34 -13.53
C VAL A 386 -23.70 50.33 -14.43
N ILE A 387 -24.72 49.56 -14.05
CA ILE A 387 -25.87 49.23 -14.90
C ILE A 387 -27.17 49.65 -14.22
N GLY A 388 -27.78 50.71 -14.77
CA GLY A 388 -29.14 51.10 -14.45
C GLY A 388 -30.17 50.47 -15.39
N ASN A 389 -31.45 50.63 -15.02
CA ASN A 389 -32.63 50.29 -15.80
C ASN A 389 -33.75 51.31 -15.53
N SER A 390 -34.99 51.05 -15.96
CA SER A 390 -36.14 51.95 -15.75
C SER A 390 -36.46 52.21 -14.27
N ASN A 391 -36.14 51.26 -13.39
CA ASN A 391 -36.49 51.22 -11.98
C ASN A 391 -35.31 51.65 -11.07
N THR A 392 -34.13 51.93 -11.65
CA THR A 392 -32.99 52.54 -10.94
C THR A 392 -32.95 54.05 -11.17
N LYS A 393 -32.19 54.76 -10.32
CA LYS A 393 -31.85 56.16 -10.55
C LYS A 393 -31.17 56.34 -11.91
N THR A 394 -31.29 57.54 -12.48
CA THR A 394 -30.58 57.92 -13.70
C THR A 394 -29.15 58.33 -13.32
N ILE A 395 -28.17 57.61 -13.83
CA ILE A 395 -26.74 57.89 -13.65
C ILE A 395 -26.42 59.21 -14.34
N LYS A 396 -25.70 60.09 -13.64
CA LYS A 396 -25.12 61.34 -14.15
C LYS A 396 -23.65 61.17 -14.50
N SER A 397 -22.88 60.54 -13.63
CA SER A 397 -21.45 60.26 -13.84
C SER A 397 -20.98 59.07 -13.02
N VAL A 398 -19.90 58.42 -13.48
CA VAL A 398 -19.23 57.32 -12.79
C VAL A 398 -17.74 57.63 -12.67
N SER A 399 -17.14 57.26 -11.54
CA SER A 399 -15.70 57.30 -11.32
C SER A 399 -15.27 56.05 -10.57
N ILE A 400 -14.38 55.27 -11.17
CA ILE A 400 -13.88 54.00 -10.64
C ILE A 400 -12.42 54.21 -10.24
N ALA A 401 -12.05 53.89 -9.02
CA ALA A 401 -10.66 53.82 -8.56
C ALA A 401 -10.23 52.35 -8.51
N ALA A 402 -9.06 52.05 -9.06
CA ALA A 402 -8.42 50.74 -8.93
C ALA A 402 -6.93 50.93 -8.59
N TRP A 403 -6.41 50.02 -7.77
CA TRP A 403 -5.03 50.02 -7.26
C TRP A 403 -4.64 48.60 -6.79
N SER A 404 -3.36 48.33 -6.56
CA SER A 404 -2.89 47.06 -5.97
C SER A 404 -2.65 47.17 -4.45
N GLU A 405 -2.97 46.11 -3.71
CA GLU A 405 -2.97 46.10 -2.24
C GLU A 405 -1.55 46.24 -1.66
N LYS A 406 -0.55 45.71 -2.37
CA LYS A 406 0.86 45.78 -1.99
C LYS A 406 1.41 47.20 -2.16
N ASN A 407 1.83 47.79 -1.03
CA ASN A 407 2.26 49.19 -0.85
C ASN A 407 1.12 50.21 -0.67
N GLY A 408 -0.15 49.84 -0.84
CA GLY A 408 -1.30 50.59 -0.35
C GLY A 408 -2.17 51.25 -1.43
N GLN A 409 -1.76 52.42 -1.94
CA GLN A 409 -2.45 53.18 -3.01
C GLN A 409 -1.43 53.97 -3.88
N ASP A 410 -0.19 53.49 -3.98
CA ASP A 410 0.90 54.11 -4.73
C ASP A 410 0.72 54.04 -6.25
N ASP A 411 -0.01 53.04 -6.75
CA ASP A 411 -0.37 52.86 -8.17
C ASP A 411 -1.80 53.30 -8.54
N LEU A 412 -2.50 54.01 -7.65
CA LEU A 412 -3.95 54.23 -7.75
C LEU A 412 -4.36 55.04 -8.99
N LYS A 413 -5.18 54.43 -9.85
CA LYS A 413 -5.71 55.03 -11.08
C LYS A 413 -7.22 55.23 -11.03
N TRP A 414 -7.65 56.40 -11.52
CA TRP A 414 -9.07 56.76 -11.70
C TRP A 414 -9.53 56.62 -13.15
N TYR A 415 -10.56 55.80 -13.37
CA TYR A 415 -11.24 55.60 -14.65
C TYR A 415 -12.60 56.33 -14.63
N LYS A 416 -12.91 57.08 -15.69
CA LYS A 416 -14.14 57.88 -15.81
C LYS A 416 -14.92 57.49 -17.08
N PRO A 417 -15.65 56.37 -17.08
CA PRO A 417 -16.34 55.88 -18.27
C PRO A 417 -17.54 56.77 -18.64
N THR A 418 -17.76 56.95 -19.94
CA THR A 418 -18.92 57.66 -20.48
C THR A 418 -20.22 56.92 -20.14
N VAL A 419 -21.23 57.67 -19.69
CA VAL A 419 -22.56 57.15 -19.40
C VAL A 419 -23.41 57.15 -20.67
N SER A 420 -24.02 56.02 -21.02
CA SER A 420 -24.94 55.87 -22.16
C SER A 420 -26.06 54.89 -21.81
N ASN A 421 -27.30 55.18 -22.22
CA ASN A 421 -28.49 54.35 -21.96
C ASN A 421 -28.64 53.89 -20.49
N ASN A 422 -28.35 54.80 -19.55
CA ASN A 422 -28.29 54.56 -18.11
C ASN A 422 -27.28 53.46 -17.66
N LYS A 423 -26.16 53.32 -18.39
CA LYS A 423 -25.07 52.38 -18.07
C LYS A 423 -23.70 53.02 -18.30
N ALA A 424 -22.66 52.50 -17.66
CA ALA A 424 -21.26 52.83 -17.95
C ALA A 424 -20.37 51.61 -17.65
N THR A 425 -19.31 51.41 -18.43
CA THR A 425 -18.33 50.32 -18.24
C THR A 425 -16.92 50.85 -18.44
N ALA A 426 -15.98 50.43 -17.59
CA ALA A 426 -14.54 50.62 -17.79
C ALA A 426 -13.81 49.28 -17.73
N THR A 427 -12.84 49.08 -18.60
CA THR A 427 -11.88 47.97 -18.49
C THR A 427 -10.73 48.42 -17.58
N ILE A 428 -10.50 47.65 -16.52
CA ILE A 428 -9.34 47.80 -15.63
C ILE A 428 -8.28 46.82 -16.15
N ASN A 429 -7.14 47.33 -16.59
CA ASN A 429 -6.01 46.53 -17.04
C ASN A 429 -4.84 46.75 -16.07
N ILE A 430 -4.31 45.68 -15.47
CA ILE A 430 -3.32 45.81 -14.39
C ILE A 430 -1.96 46.38 -14.84
N LYS A 431 -1.71 46.46 -16.16
CA LYS A 431 -0.55 47.17 -16.75
C LYS A 431 -0.58 48.69 -16.52
N ASP A 432 -1.75 49.22 -16.17
CA ASP A 432 -1.94 50.61 -15.77
C ASP A 432 -1.62 50.87 -14.28
N LEU A 433 -1.39 49.79 -13.52
CA LEU A 433 -1.21 49.73 -12.07
C LEU A 433 0.19 49.12 -11.80
N SER A 434 0.41 48.38 -10.70
CA SER A 434 1.72 47.75 -10.43
C SER A 434 2.13 46.63 -11.41
N ASP A 435 1.20 46.10 -12.21
CA ASP A 435 1.39 44.98 -13.14
C ASP A 435 2.03 43.72 -12.49
N THR A 436 1.81 43.50 -11.19
CA THR A 436 2.37 42.36 -10.43
C THR A 436 1.33 41.27 -10.12
N ASN A 437 1.81 40.13 -9.62
CA ASN A 437 0.97 39.07 -9.04
C ASN A 437 0.48 39.51 -7.67
N ASP A 438 -0.68 40.15 -7.62
CA ASP A 438 -1.20 40.80 -6.43
C ASP A 438 -2.73 40.83 -6.37
N ASN A 439 -3.23 41.32 -5.24
CA ASN A 439 -4.62 41.61 -4.94
C ASN A 439 -4.97 43.04 -5.40
N TYR A 440 -5.89 43.19 -6.36
CA TYR A 440 -6.30 44.50 -6.89
C TYR A 440 -7.63 44.95 -6.31
N ILE A 441 -7.66 46.12 -5.65
CA ILE A 441 -8.84 46.64 -4.95
C ILE A 441 -9.57 47.63 -5.86
N VAL A 442 -10.90 47.57 -5.88
CA VAL A 442 -11.73 48.40 -6.77
C VAL A 442 -12.87 49.09 -6.02
N HIS A 443 -12.89 50.43 -6.06
CA HIS A 443 -13.99 51.26 -5.56
C HIS A 443 -14.69 51.97 -6.72
N VAL A 444 -16.02 52.06 -6.67
CA VAL A 444 -16.83 52.73 -7.69
C VAL A 444 -17.70 53.80 -7.05
N TYR A 445 -17.72 54.99 -7.64
CA TYR A 445 -18.54 56.11 -7.19
C TYR A 445 -19.47 56.54 -8.33
N THR A 446 -20.77 56.50 -8.06
CA THR A 446 -21.83 56.84 -9.02
C THR A 446 -22.56 58.07 -8.53
N ASP A 447 -22.56 59.13 -9.33
CA ASP A 447 -23.43 60.30 -9.15
C ASP A 447 -24.72 60.09 -9.94
N TYR A 448 -25.85 60.51 -9.37
CA TYR A 448 -27.16 60.42 -10.01
C TYR A 448 -27.72 61.82 -10.33
N THR A 449 -28.70 61.87 -11.23
CA THR A 449 -29.35 63.14 -11.63
C THR A 449 -30.23 63.74 -10.52
N ASP A 450 -30.56 62.97 -9.48
CA ASP A 450 -31.26 63.44 -8.27
C ASP A 450 -30.35 64.19 -7.29
N GLY A 451 -29.05 64.30 -7.60
CA GLY A 451 -28.04 64.94 -6.75
C GLY A 451 -27.38 64.01 -5.73
N SER A 452 -27.83 62.77 -5.59
CA SER A 452 -27.19 61.79 -4.71
C SER A 452 -25.94 61.16 -5.33
N ARG A 453 -24.93 60.87 -4.50
CA ARG A 453 -23.71 60.13 -4.85
C ARG A 453 -23.60 58.90 -3.98
N VAL A 454 -23.23 57.76 -4.57
CA VAL A 454 -23.10 56.47 -3.88
C VAL A 454 -21.74 55.88 -4.18
N GLY A 455 -21.02 55.46 -3.13
CA GLY A 455 -19.79 54.69 -3.23
C GLY A 455 -20.06 53.19 -2.99
N THR A 456 -19.47 52.34 -3.83
CA THR A 456 -19.53 50.88 -3.72
C THR A 456 -18.10 50.35 -3.74
N ASN A 457 -17.68 49.70 -2.66
CA ASN A 457 -16.47 48.88 -2.67
C ASN A 457 -16.83 47.54 -3.32
N LEU A 458 -16.13 47.15 -4.39
CA LEU A 458 -16.31 45.85 -5.05
C LEU A 458 -15.41 44.75 -4.44
N GLY A 459 -14.52 45.12 -3.50
CA GLY A 459 -13.58 44.23 -2.87
C GLY A 459 -12.31 44.05 -3.69
N THR A 460 -11.73 42.86 -3.53
CA THR A 460 -10.36 42.54 -3.95
C THR A 460 -10.37 41.45 -5.02
N TYR A 461 -9.70 41.71 -6.14
CA TYR A 461 -9.58 40.84 -7.30
C TYR A 461 -8.15 40.35 -7.42
N ARG A 462 -7.92 39.08 -7.12
CA ARG A 462 -6.59 38.48 -7.16
C ARG A 462 -6.18 38.22 -8.61
N ILE A 463 -5.05 38.77 -9.05
CA ILE A 463 -4.43 38.38 -10.32
C ILE A 463 -3.13 37.62 -10.05
N THR A 464 -3.10 36.38 -10.53
CA THR A 464 -1.90 35.55 -10.62
C THR A 464 -1.59 35.41 -12.11
N LYS A 465 -0.70 36.26 -12.64
CA LYS A 465 -0.21 36.08 -14.01
C LYS A 465 0.35 34.65 -14.16
N PRO A 466 0.02 33.93 -15.24
CA PRO A 466 0.72 32.72 -15.59
C PRO A 466 2.22 33.02 -15.66
N GLN A 467 3.00 32.41 -14.78
CA GLN A 467 4.44 32.40 -14.92
C GLN A 467 4.76 31.48 -16.10
N ASP A 468 5.55 31.94 -17.07
CA ASP A 468 6.12 31.05 -18.08
C ASP A 468 6.77 29.85 -17.38
N PRO A 469 6.56 28.60 -17.85
CA PRO A 469 7.07 27.42 -17.18
C PRO A 469 8.59 27.31 -17.34
N VAL A 470 9.32 28.12 -16.55
CA VAL A 470 10.69 27.82 -16.13
C VAL A 470 10.60 26.50 -15.39
N ALA A 471 10.93 25.42 -16.10
CA ALA A 471 10.89 24.07 -15.56
C ALA A 471 11.71 24.06 -14.26
N SER A 472 11.04 23.83 -13.13
CA SER A 472 11.69 23.88 -11.82
C SER A 472 12.72 22.76 -11.70
N THR A 473 13.80 23.01 -10.97
CA THR A 473 14.81 21.99 -10.69
C THR A 473 14.13 20.79 -10.04
N SER A 474 14.25 19.63 -10.68
CA SER A 474 13.57 18.39 -10.29
C SER A 474 14.60 17.32 -9.98
N VAL A 475 14.18 16.33 -9.17
CA VAL A 475 15.00 15.17 -8.81
C VAL A 475 14.22 13.91 -9.12
N THR A 476 14.89 12.96 -9.77
CA THR A 476 14.45 11.56 -9.84
C THR A 476 15.53 10.68 -9.21
N VAL A 477 15.11 9.61 -8.55
CA VAL A 477 16.02 8.64 -7.91
C VAL A 477 15.63 7.24 -8.37
N SER A 478 16.62 6.47 -8.82
CA SER A 478 16.44 5.09 -9.30
C SER A 478 17.50 4.15 -8.72
N PRO A 479 17.13 2.91 -8.31
CA PRO A 479 18.11 1.91 -7.91
C PRO A 479 19.00 1.52 -9.10
N VAL A 480 20.26 1.17 -8.83
CA VAL A 480 21.22 0.69 -9.85
C VAL A 480 21.97 -0.60 -9.43
N GLY A 481 21.45 -1.33 -8.44
CA GLY A 481 22.09 -2.51 -7.84
C GLY A 481 23.13 -2.17 -6.77
N GLN A 482 23.73 -3.18 -6.12
CA GLN A 482 24.75 -3.01 -5.06
C GLN A 482 24.32 -2.14 -3.85
N ASN A 483 23.02 -2.09 -3.52
CA ASN A 483 22.43 -1.09 -2.60
C ASN A 483 22.71 0.37 -3.02
N LYS A 484 22.85 0.66 -4.32
CA LYS A 484 23.18 2.00 -4.85
C LYS A 484 21.99 2.61 -5.57
N TYR A 485 21.89 3.94 -5.45
CA TYR A 485 20.79 4.73 -5.97
C TYR A 485 21.34 5.94 -6.74
N SER A 486 20.98 6.04 -8.01
CA SER A 486 21.33 7.16 -8.90
C SER A 486 20.31 8.28 -8.71
N VAL A 487 20.78 9.42 -8.21
CA VAL A 487 20.03 10.68 -8.09
C VAL A 487 20.31 11.53 -9.33
N THR A 488 19.29 11.73 -10.16
CA THR A 488 19.37 12.61 -11.34
C THR A 488 18.68 13.93 -11.01
N ILE A 489 19.38 15.04 -11.25
CA ILE A 489 18.91 16.40 -11.02
C ILE A 489 18.75 17.10 -12.38
N SER A 490 17.52 17.41 -12.74
CA SER A 490 17.16 18.04 -14.01
C SER A 490 16.73 19.49 -13.83
N ASN A 491 16.72 20.26 -14.93
CA ASN A 491 16.39 21.69 -14.96
C ASN A 491 17.23 22.52 -13.96
N VAL A 492 18.54 22.28 -13.91
CA VAL A 492 19.46 23.06 -13.07
C VAL A 492 19.71 24.44 -13.71
N PRO A 493 19.58 25.57 -12.98
CA PRO A 493 19.73 26.90 -13.55
C PRO A 493 21.11 27.16 -14.18
N LYS A 494 21.14 27.92 -15.28
CA LYS A 494 22.37 28.18 -16.08
C LYS A 494 23.49 28.89 -15.31
N ASN A 495 23.20 29.56 -14.20
CA ASN A 495 24.18 30.20 -13.32
C ASN A 495 24.76 29.26 -12.23
N VAL A 496 24.38 27.98 -12.23
CA VAL A 496 24.95 26.96 -11.34
C VAL A 496 26.14 26.26 -12.00
N SER A 497 27.30 26.38 -11.36
CA SER A 497 28.59 25.85 -11.83
C SER A 497 28.87 24.40 -11.40
N ALA A 498 28.29 23.96 -10.29
CA ALA A 498 28.40 22.61 -9.74
C ALA A 498 27.19 22.32 -8.83
N VAL A 499 26.84 21.04 -8.66
CA VAL A 499 25.72 20.58 -7.82
C VAL A 499 26.21 19.58 -6.76
N THR A 500 25.71 19.71 -5.54
CA THR A 500 25.99 18.79 -4.41
C THR A 500 24.69 18.42 -3.71
N VAL A 501 24.54 17.15 -3.33
CA VAL A 501 23.35 16.61 -2.67
C VAL A 501 23.75 15.97 -1.33
N PRO A 502 23.59 16.65 -0.19
CA PRO A 502 23.48 15.99 1.11
C PRO A 502 22.26 15.07 1.16
N ILE A 503 22.51 13.84 1.61
CA ILE A 503 21.54 12.74 1.72
C ILE A 503 21.67 12.12 3.11
N TRP A 504 20.54 11.75 3.71
CA TRP A 504 20.47 11.02 4.98
C TRP A 504 19.19 10.19 5.07
N SER A 505 19.18 9.11 5.87
CA SER A 505 17.97 8.33 6.15
C SER A 505 17.13 8.94 7.28
N SER A 506 15.85 8.58 7.38
CA SER A 506 14.95 9.07 8.44
C SER A 506 15.12 8.35 9.79
N ASP A 507 15.91 7.28 9.85
CA ASP A 507 16.25 6.64 11.11
C ASP A 507 17.26 7.53 11.87
N LYS A 508 17.08 7.66 13.19
CA LYS A 508 17.89 8.45 14.14
C LYS A 508 18.15 9.95 13.84
N GLY A 509 17.86 10.46 12.64
CA GLY A 509 17.70 11.88 12.34
C GLY A 509 18.59 12.40 11.21
N GLN A 510 19.86 12.69 11.51
CA GLN A 510 20.90 13.13 10.55
C GLN A 510 22.28 12.55 10.94
N ASP A 511 22.32 11.49 11.75
CA ASP A 511 23.55 10.85 12.20
C ASP A 511 24.32 10.15 11.06
N ASP A 512 23.62 9.74 10.00
CA ASP A 512 24.21 9.12 8.81
C ASP A 512 24.48 10.08 7.62
N LEU A 513 24.30 11.40 7.81
CA LEU A 513 24.30 12.38 6.72
C LEU A 513 25.64 12.44 5.96
N LYS A 514 25.58 12.27 4.63
CA LYS A 514 26.75 12.42 3.73
C LYS A 514 26.45 13.31 2.52
N TRP A 515 27.48 13.99 2.04
CA TRP A 515 27.42 14.91 0.90
C TRP A 515 27.93 14.24 -0.37
N TYR A 516 27.09 14.16 -1.40
CA TYR A 516 27.43 13.56 -2.69
C TYR A 516 27.56 14.64 -3.77
N SER A 517 28.73 14.72 -4.42
CA SER A 517 28.96 15.63 -5.56
C SER A 517 28.32 15.07 -6.83
N ALA A 518 27.55 15.89 -7.55
CA ALA A 518 26.86 15.46 -8.76
C ALA A 518 27.65 15.85 -10.03
N VAL A 519 27.84 14.89 -10.93
CA VAL A 519 28.57 15.05 -12.20
C VAL A 519 27.63 15.55 -13.29
N LYS A 520 28.00 16.62 -13.98
CA LYS A 520 27.21 17.17 -15.09
C LYS A 520 27.18 16.23 -16.30
N GLN A 521 26.00 16.02 -16.86
CA GLN A 521 25.72 15.17 -18.00
C GLN A 521 25.68 15.99 -19.30
N SER A 522 25.80 15.32 -20.46
CA SER A 522 25.85 15.96 -21.79
C SER A 522 24.55 16.69 -22.17
N ASN A 523 23.40 16.23 -21.65
CA ASN A 523 22.09 16.89 -21.83
C ASN A 523 21.85 18.08 -20.89
N GLY A 524 22.77 18.35 -19.95
CA GLY A 524 22.67 19.45 -18.98
C GLY A 524 22.17 19.05 -17.59
N ASP A 525 21.69 17.82 -17.39
CA ASP A 525 21.38 17.26 -16.06
C ASP A 525 22.65 17.12 -15.21
N TYR A 526 22.49 16.83 -13.92
CA TYR A 526 23.56 16.37 -13.04
C TYR A 526 23.19 15.01 -12.43
N LYS A 527 24.16 14.13 -12.19
CA LYS A 527 23.94 12.83 -11.53
C LYS A 527 24.89 12.60 -10.36
N ALA A 528 24.35 12.14 -9.23
CA ALA A 528 25.10 11.64 -8.09
C ALA A 528 24.66 10.19 -7.78
N THR A 529 25.51 9.40 -7.15
CA THR A 529 25.17 8.05 -6.68
C THR A 529 25.44 7.97 -5.18
N PHE A 530 24.48 7.46 -4.41
CA PHE A 530 24.68 7.10 -3.00
C PHE A 530 24.48 5.60 -2.79
N GLU A 531 24.98 5.07 -1.67
CA GLU A 531 24.98 3.63 -1.37
C GLU A 531 24.46 3.41 0.06
N LEU A 532 23.53 2.47 0.29
CA LEU A 532 22.91 2.32 1.62
C LEU A 532 23.92 1.93 2.71
N VAL A 533 25.04 1.27 2.35
CA VAL A 533 26.15 0.98 3.29
C VAL A 533 26.76 2.25 3.90
N ASN A 534 26.65 3.39 3.22
CA ASN A 534 27.05 4.68 3.77
C ASN A 534 26.05 5.22 4.80
N HIS A 535 24.83 4.70 4.82
CA HIS A 535 23.67 5.10 5.64
C HIS A 535 23.18 3.92 6.50
N SER A 536 24.13 3.19 7.10
CA SER A 536 23.89 2.03 7.99
C SER A 536 23.07 0.86 7.40
N ASN A 537 22.86 0.82 6.08
CA ASN A 537 21.88 -0.02 5.38
C ASN A 537 20.43 0.22 5.78
N ASN A 538 20.11 1.44 6.23
CA ASN A 538 18.75 1.82 6.61
C ASN A 538 17.80 1.81 5.39
N ILE A 539 16.56 1.35 5.61
CA ILE A 539 15.46 1.38 4.64
C ILE A 539 14.38 2.39 5.06
N GLY A 540 13.48 2.74 4.15
CA GLY A 540 12.43 3.74 4.34
C GLY A 540 12.81 5.11 3.79
N THR A 541 12.42 6.18 4.49
CA THR A 541 12.51 7.53 3.93
C THR A 541 13.96 8.03 3.92
N TYR A 542 14.44 8.47 2.77
CA TYR A 542 15.67 9.24 2.63
C TYR A 542 15.33 10.69 2.28
N TYR A 543 16.04 11.63 2.89
CA TYR A 543 15.96 13.05 2.58
C TYR A 543 17.08 13.43 1.61
N LEU A 544 16.77 14.24 0.61
CA LEU A 544 17.72 14.71 -0.39
C LEU A 544 17.55 16.23 -0.56
N HIS A 545 18.54 17.00 -0.12
CA HIS A 545 18.57 18.45 -0.37
C HIS A 545 19.58 18.74 -1.48
N VAL A 546 19.15 19.45 -2.53
CA VAL A 546 20.00 19.80 -3.68
C VAL A 546 20.52 21.21 -3.52
N TYR A 547 21.84 21.38 -3.61
CA TYR A 547 22.50 22.67 -3.59
C TYR A 547 23.29 22.91 -4.88
N GLY A 548 23.24 24.14 -5.38
CA GLY A 548 24.00 24.62 -6.53
C GLY A 548 25.01 25.70 -6.14
N LYS A 549 26.21 25.66 -6.72
CA LYS A 549 27.25 26.69 -6.55
C LYS A 549 27.10 27.80 -7.59
N THR A 550 26.69 28.99 -7.18
CA THR A 550 26.67 30.21 -8.01
C THR A 550 27.90 31.09 -7.73
N THR A 551 27.96 32.27 -8.36
CA THR A 551 28.93 33.34 -8.05
C THR A 551 28.87 33.78 -6.58
N ASP A 552 27.69 33.70 -5.96
CA ASP A 552 27.38 34.25 -4.64
C ASP A 552 27.35 33.13 -3.57
N GLY A 553 28.12 32.06 -3.82
CA GLY A 553 28.29 30.92 -2.95
C GLY A 553 27.33 29.76 -3.24
N LEU A 554 27.08 28.95 -2.20
CA LEU A 554 26.18 27.80 -2.29
C LEU A 554 24.73 28.25 -2.07
N LYS A 555 23.81 27.85 -2.94
CA LYS A 555 22.37 28.13 -2.87
C LYS A 555 21.58 26.82 -2.87
N GLY A 556 20.52 26.71 -2.06
CA GLY A 556 19.59 25.59 -2.16
C GLY A 556 18.76 25.72 -3.44
N LEU A 557 18.55 24.60 -4.15
CA LEU A 557 17.74 24.52 -5.37
C LEU A 557 16.42 23.76 -5.16
N LEU A 558 16.47 22.66 -4.41
CA LEU A 558 15.31 21.81 -4.09
C LEU A 558 15.56 21.08 -2.76
N ALA A 559 14.49 20.75 -2.04
CA ALA A 559 14.48 19.70 -1.03
C ALA A 559 13.41 18.66 -1.40
N THR A 560 13.73 17.38 -1.28
CA THR A 560 12.80 16.28 -1.58
C THR A 560 13.08 15.06 -0.69
N THR A 561 12.24 14.05 -0.79
CA THR A 561 12.45 12.73 -0.17
C THR A 561 12.33 11.62 -1.21
N TYR A 562 12.95 10.49 -0.93
CA TYR A 562 12.78 9.24 -1.68
C TYR A 562 12.51 8.09 -0.73
N GLN A 563 11.61 7.17 -1.09
CA GLN A 563 11.43 5.94 -0.32
C GLN A 563 12.38 4.85 -0.84
N VAL A 564 13.38 4.51 -0.03
CA VAL A 564 14.17 3.30 -0.19
C VAL A 564 13.31 2.14 0.34
N ASN A 565 12.42 1.65 -0.52
CA ASN A 565 11.67 0.44 -0.24
C ASN A 565 12.64 -0.74 -0.05
N ASP A 566 12.30 -1.61 0.89
CA ASP A 566 12.88 -2.96 0.96
C ASP A 566 12.58 -3.72 -0.36
N LEU A 567 13.45 -4.64 -0.75
CA LEU A 567 13.27 -5.43 -1.96
C LEU A 567 12.04 -6.33 -1.83
N GLU A 568 10.98 -6.02 -2.58
CA GLU A 568 9.80 -6.86 -2.71
C GLU A 568 10.12 -8.13 -3.52
N ILE A 569 10.62 -9.15 -2.82
CA ILE A 569 10.77 -10.48 -3.40
C ILE A 569 9.41 -11.18 -3.29
N THR A 570 8.62 -11.09 -4.37
CA THR A 570 7.26 -11.66 -4.47
C THR A 570 7.22 -13.19 -4.44
N LYS A 571 8.38 -13.85 -4.60
CA LYS A 571 8.56 -15.30 -4.45
C LYS A 571 9.30 -15.62 -3.15
N LYS A 572 8.88 -16.67 -2.45
CA LYS A 572 9.63 -17.23 -1.32
C LYS A 572 10.93 -17.90 -1.81
N ALA A 573 11.93 -17.95 -0.94
CA ALA A 573 13.16 -18.70 -1.13
C ALA A 573 12.85 -20.16 -1.52
N ILE A 574 13.48 -20.65 -2.59
CA ILE A 574 13.32 -22.01 -3.11
C ILE A 574 14.00 -23.03 -2.18
N TYR A 575 15.14 -22.66 -1.61
CA TYR A 575 15.94 -23.52 -0.74
C TYR A 575 15.75 -23.14 0.73
N GLN A 576 15.77 -24.15 1.62
CA GLN A 576 15.54 -23.99 3.05
C GLN A 576 16.81 -24.25 3.87
N LYS A 577 16.91 -23.64 5.06
CA LYS A 577 18.04 -23.87 5.96
C LYS A 577 18.10 -25.36 6.38
N GLY A 578 19.26 -25.98 6.23
CA GLY A 578 19.49 -27.42 6.43
C GLY A 578 19.33 -28.27 5.17
N GLN A 579 18.93 -27.69 4.04
CA GLN A 579 18.79 -28.40 2.76
C GLN A 579 20.14 -28.54 2.05
N LEU A 580 20.37 -29.68 1.38
CA LEU A 580 21.51 -29.87 0.49
C LEU A 580 21.27 -29.22 -0.88
N VAL A 581 22.30 -28.58 -1.41
CA VAL A 581 22.32 -27.94 -2.73
C VAL A 581 23.66 -28.18 -3.44
N GLU A 582 23.62 -28.21 -4.77
CA GLU A 582 24.81 -28.24 -5.64
C GLU A 582 24.98 -26.87 -6.30
N ILE A 583 26.21 -26.32 -6.33
CA ILE A 583 26.54 -25.16 -7.16
C ILE A 583 26.69 -25.62 -8.61
N GLN A 584 25.91 -25.04 -9.52
CA GLN A 584 25.82 -25.50 -10.90
C GLN A 584 27.07 -25.15 -11.72
N SER A 585 27.37 -25.96 -12.75
CA SER A 585 28.59 -25.84 -13.57
C SER A 585 28.67 -24.59 -14.47
N PHE A 586 27.67 -23.70 -14.40
CA PHE A 586 27.69 -22.38 -15.05
C PHE A 586 27.84 -21.23 -14.05
N ALA A 587 27.80 -21.49 -12.74
CA ALA A 587 27.93 -20.50 -11.68
C ALA A 587 29.35 -19.93 -11.69
N THR A 588 29.53 -18.72 -12.23
CA THR A 588 30.86 -18.12 -12.42
C THR A 588 31.27 -17.18 -11.30
N ASN A 589 30.32 -16.42 -10.73
CA ASN A 589 30.56 -15.48 -9.62
C ASN A 589 29.34 -15.39 -8.70
N ASP A 590 29.55 -15.07 -7.42
CA ASP A 590 28.49 -14.85 -6.43
C ASP A 590 27.82 -13.46 -6.57
N SER A 591 26.85 -13.15 -5.71
CA SER A 591 26.10 -11.88 -5.80
C SER A 591 27.00 -10.64 -5.66
N THR A 592 28.16 -10.77 -5.00
CA THR A 592 29.17 -9.72 -4.81
C THR A 592 30.17 -9.60 -5.98
N GLY A 593 30.19 -10.58 -6.89
CA GLY A 593 31.13 -10.66 -8.00
C GLY A 593 32.42 -11.44 -7.69
N LYS A 594 32.48 -12.19 -6.58
CA LYS A 594 33.61 -13.08 -6.27
C LYS A 594 33.46 -14.42 -7.00
N ASN A 595 34.57 -14.93 -7.53
CA ASN A 595 34.59 -16.11 -8.39
C ASN A 595 34.13 -17.41 -7.69
N LEU A 596 33.28 -18.19 -8.38
CA LEU A 596 32.70 -19.46 -7.93
C LEU A 596 33.18 -20.70 -8.70
N VAL A 597 34.08 -20.55 -9.69
CA VAL A 597 34.49 -21.66 -10.58
C VAL A 597 35.07 -22.83 -9.78
N ASN A 598 35.86 -22.56 -8.74
CA ASN A 598 36.43 -23.60 -7.84
C ASN A 598 35.40 -24.28 -6.91
N TYR A 599 34.14 -23.85 -6.93
CA TYR A 599 33.03 -24.43 -6.16
C TYR A 599 31.98 -25.10 -7.07
N GLN A 600 32.13 -25.02 -8.40
CA GLN A 600 31.23 -25.69 -9.35
C GLN A 600 31.20 -27.20 -9.12
N GLY A 601 30.00 -27.76 -9.01
CA GLY A 601 29.77 -29.17 -8.71
C GLY A 601 29.99 -29.58 -7.24
N LYS A 602 30.46 -28.69 -6.35
CA LYS A 602 30.45 -28.96 -4.90
C LYS A 602 29.01 -29.01 -4.38
N ILE A 603 28.77 -29.94 -3.46
CA ILE A 603 27.52 -30.10 -2.72
C ILE A 603 27.74 -29.64 -1.28
N GLY A 604 26.79 -28.86 -0.74
CA GLY A 604 26.84 -28.35 0.63
C GLY A 604 25.46 -28.04 1.20
N THR A 605 25.42 -27.72 2.48
CA THR A 605 24.19 -27.45 3.23
C THR A 605 23.92 -25.96 3.31
N VAL A 606 22.70 -25.52 3.01
CA VAL A 606 22.26 -24.13 3.19
C VAL A 606 22.23 -23.78 4.69
N THR A 607 23.07 -22.84 5.12
CA THR A 607 23.20 -22.41 6.51
C THR A 607 22.59 -21.04 6.80
N ASN A 608 22.44 -20.19 5.79
CA ASN A 608 21.71 -18.92 5.87
C ASN A 608 20.99 -18.59 4.56
N ILE A 609 19.97 -17.74 4.64
CA ILE A 609 19.19 -17.23 3.51
C ILE A 609 19.09 -15.71 3.69
N SER A 610 19.53 -14.93 2.70
CA SER A 610 19.46 -13.46 2.69
C SER A 610 18.82 -12.95 1.39
N LYS A 611 18.36 -11.70 1.42
CA LYS A 611 17.97 -11.01 0.18
C LYS A 611 19.23 -10.60 -0.57
N ASN A 612 19.34 -10.96 -1.86
CA ASN A 612 20.39 -10.43 -2.71
C ASN A 612 20.12 -8.93 -2.90
N THR A 613 20.96 -8.13 -2.28
CA THR A 613 20.95 -6.66 -2.39
C THR A 613 22.19 -6.15 -3.15
N PHE A 614 23.12 -7.06 -3.50
CA PHE A 614 24.43 -6.76 -4.05
C PHE A 614 24.43 -6.52 -5.56
N ASN A 615 23.38 -6.83 -6.30
CA ASN A 615 23.33 -6.56 -7.75
C ASN A 615 21.90 -6.38 -8.27
N SER A 616 21.76 -6.12 -9.57
CA SER A 616 20.48 -5.90 -10.26
C SER A 616 19.66 -7.17 -10.52
N ILE A 617 20.17 -8.36 -10.20
CA ILE A 617 19.42 -9.63 -10.29
C ILE A 617 18.37 -9.68 -9.17
N GLY A 618 18.71 -9.16 -7.99
CA GLY A 618 17.86 -9.23 -6.80
C GLY A 618 17.55 -10.68 -6.39
N GLY A 619 16.39 -10.89 -5.77
CA GLY A 619 15.95 -12.21 -5.33
C GLY A 619 16.65 -12.70 -4.07
N TRP A 620 16.81 -14.02 -3.94
CA TRP A 620 17.44 -14.67 -2.79
C TRP A 620 18.89 -15.05 -3.05
N GLU A 621 19.69 -14.97 -2.00
CA GLU A 621 21.05 -15.50 -1.92
C GLU A 621 21.22 -16.38 -0.67
N TYR A 622 22.23 -17.22 -0.69
CA TYR A 622 22.41 -18.31 0.26
C TYR A 622 23.84 -18.38 0.79
N SER A 623 23.98 -18.67 2.08
CA SER A 623 25.23 -19.18 2.66
C SER A 623 25.21 -20.70 2.65
N ILE A 624 26.30 -21.30 2.22
CA ILE A 624 26.45 -22.75 2.04
C ILE A 624 27.71 -23.21 2.75
N THR A 625 27.61 -24.28 3.53
CA THR A 625 28.75 -24.92 4.20
C THR A 625 28.97 -26.31 3.62
N TYR A 626 30.21 -26.64 3.26
CA TYR A 626 30.57 -27.92 2.63
C TYR A 626 31.09 -28.92 3.68
N SER A 627 31.26 -30.18 3.28
CA SER A 627 31.78 -31.26 4.15
C SER A 627 33.21 -31.02 4.65
N ASP A 628 34.03 -30.28 3.89
CA ASP A 628 35.38 -29.85 4.27
C ASP A 628 35.40 -28.72 5.33
N GLY A 629 34.23 -28.25 5.78
CA GLY A 629 34.07 -27.17 6.76
C GLY A 629 34.26 -25.76 6.20
N SER A 630 34.61 -25.61 4.91
CA SER A 630 34.60 -24.31 4.24
C SER A 630 33.17 -23.83 3.95
N SER A 631 33.02 -22.54 3.66
CA SER A 631 31.74 -21.95 3.27
C SER A 631 31.87 -20.99 2.10
N SER A 632 30.75 -20.84 1.38
CA SER A 632 30.55 -19.75 0.44
C SER A 632 29.24 -19.03 0.78
N ASP A 633 29.33 -17.72 0.96
CA ASP A 633 28.20 -16.82 1.16
C ASP A 633 27.75 -16.21 -0.17
N HIS A 634 26.62 -15.49 -0.15
CA HIS A 634 26.15 -14.68 -1.29
C HIS A 634 25.84 -15.46 -2.59
N ILE A 635 25.63 -16.78 -2.50
CA ILE A 635 25.36 -17.62 -3.69
C ILE A 635 23.94 -17.37 -4.18
N LEU A 636 23.79 -17.01 -5.45
CA LEU A 636 22.50 -16.66 -6.06
C LEU A 636 21.58 -17.90 -6.20
N GLU A 637 20.28 -17.72 -6.01
CA GLU A 637 19.28 -18.79 -6.11
C GLU A 637 19.33 -19.58 -7.43
N GLN A 638 19.61 -18.90 -8.54
CA GLN A 638 19.72 -19.46 -9.89
C GLN A 638 20.94 -20.37 -10.09
N ASP A 639 22.02 -20.12 -9.33
CA ASP A 639 23.29 -20.84 -9.42
C ASP A 639 23.27 -22.15 -8.61
N LEU A 640 22.15 -22.44 -7.96
CA LEU A 640 21.94 -23.62 -7.13
C LEU A 640 20.98 -24.62 -7.76
N ARG A 641 21.22 -25.88 -7.41
CA ARG A 641 20.44 -27.06 -7.81
C ARG A 641 20.04 -27.85 -6.58
N TYR A 642 18.79 -28.32 -6.57
CA TYR A 642 18.27 -29.21 -5.53
C TYR A 642 19.07 -30.52 -5.48
N VAL A 643 19.53 -30.91 -4.28
CA VAL A 643 20.14 -32.21 -4.03
C VAL A 643 19.17 -33.11 -3.26
N TYR A 644 18.79 -34.22 -3.87
CA TYR A 644 18.04 -35.31 -3.25
C TYR A 644 19.03 -36.33 -2.66
N GLN A 645 19.03 -36.50 -1.34
CA GLN A 645 19.86 -37.51 -0.69
C GLN A 645 19.21 -38.89 -0.82
N VAL A 646 19.87 -39.81 -1.52
CA VAL A 646 19.34 -41.16 -1.77
C VAL A 646 19.44 -42.01 -0.51
N ALA A 647 18.34 -42.70 -0.17
CA ALA A 647 18.19 -43.49 1.06
C ALA A 647 18.91 -44.86 1.02
N LEU A 648 20.14 -44.92 0.50
CA LEU A 648 21.01 -46.10 0.60
C LEU A 648 21.44 -46.32 2.06
N ASN A 649 21.47 -47.58 2.50
CA ASN A 649 21.90 -47.95 3.85
C ASN A 649 22.79 -49.21 3.80
N THR A 650 23.82 -49.25 4.66
CA THR A 650 24.76 -50.38 4.76
C THR A 650 24.11 -51.65 5.33
N ASN A 651 22.97 -51.50 6.01
CA ASN A 651 22.23 -52.59 6.66
C ASN A 651 21.06 -53.11 5.79
N ASN A 652 20.76 -52.45 4.66
CA ASN A 652 19.75 -52.89 3.71
C ASN A 652 20.20 -54.16 2.95
N THR A 653 19.25 -54.98 2.55
CA THR A 653 19.48 -55.98 1.49
C THR A 653 19.73 -55.31 0.13
N SER A 654 20.25 -56.08 -0.84
CA SER A 654 20.52 -55.58 -2.19
C SER A 654 19.25 -55.01 -2.85
N LEU A 655 18.12 -55.72 -2.76
CA LEU A 655 16.83 -55.29 -3.30
C LEU A 655 16.30 -54.00 -2.62
N GLU A 656 16.53 -53.81 -1.32
CA GLU A 656 16.12 -52.58 -0.63
C GLU A 656 16.94 -51.36 -1.08
N ASN A 657 18.25 -51.53 -1.33
CA ASN A 657 19.08 -50.48 -1.91
C ASN A 657 18.75 -50.23 -3.39
N ASN A 658 18.42 -51.26 -4.18
CA ASN A 658 17.89 -51.09 -5.54
C ASN A 658 16.58 -50.28 -5.51
N ARG A 659 15.67 -50.60 -4.59
CA ARG A 659 14.40 -49.88 -4.39
C ARG A 659 14.63 -48.41 -4.03
N ALA A 660 15.61 -48.10 -3.18
CA ALA A 660 16.01 -46.73 -2.86
C ALA A 660 16.58 -45.98 -4.08
N LEU A 661 17.35 -46.65 -4.94
CA LEU A 661 17.83 -46.08 -6.21
C LEU A 661 16.68 -45.83 -7.19
N GLN A 662 15.73 -46.77 -7.34
CA GLN A 662 14.57 -46.56 -8.23
C GLN A 662 13.65 -45.44 -7.72
N GLN A 663 13.46 -45.33 -6.40
CA GLN A 663 12.73 -44.21 -5.80
C GLN A 663 13.41 -42.86 -6.09
N ALA A 664 14.74 -42.81 -6.10
CA ALA A 664 15.49 -41.60 -6.47
C ALA A 664 15.32 -41.22 -7.96
N PHE A 665 15.39 -42.19 -8.89
CA PHE A 665 15.10 -41.90 -10.30
C PHE A 665 13.63 -41.49 -10.52
N ASN A 666 12.68 -42.11 -9.81
CA ASN A 666 11.27 -41.72 -9.84
C ASN A 666 11.04 -40.30 -9.26
N PHE A 667 11.84 -39.87 -8.27
CA PHE A 667 11.87 -38.49 -7.80
C PHE A 667 12.38 -37.54 -8.89
N ALA A 668 13.53 -37.81 -9.53
CA ALA A 668 14.08 -36.96 -10.58
C ALA A 668 13.14 -36.81 -11.80
N LYS A 669 12.39 -37.86 -12.15
CA LYS A 669 11.34 -37.83 -13.19
C LYS A 669 10.26 -36.76 -12.97
N THR A 670 10.01 -36.38 -11.70
CA THR A 670 9.09 -35.30 -11.32
C THR A 670 9.82 -34.00 -10.92
N HIS A 671 11.10 -34.09 -10.54
CA HIS A 671 11.95 -32.98 -10.11
C HIS A 671 13.14 -32.81 -11.09
N LYS A 672 12.81 -32.47 -12.34
CA LYS A 672 13.78 -32.29 -13.43
C LYS A 672 14.95 -31.39 -13.02
N GLY A 673 16.16 -31.83 -13.30
CA GLY A 673 17.41 -31.12 -12.99
C GLY A 673 17.98 -31.42 -11.60
N ALA A 674 17.29 -32.16 -10.72
CA ALA A 674 17.81 -32.51 -9.40
C ALA A 674 19.07 -33.40 -9.47
N THR A 675 19.95 -33.23 -8.50
CA THR A 675 21.08 -34.15 -8.27
C THR A 675 20.68 -35.21 -7.25
N LEU A 676 20.70 -36.48 -7.67
CA LEU A 676 20.56 -37.65 -6.82
C LEU A 676 21.92 -37.96 -6.18
N TYR A 677 22.08 -37.57 -4.92
CA TYR A 677 23.34 -37.69 -4.19
C TYR A 677 23.36 -38.96 -3.35
N LEU A 678 24.28 -39.86 -3.66
CA LEU A 678 24.49 -41.10 -2.92
C LEU A 678 25.34 -40.81 -1.67
N PRO A 679 24.98 -41.32 -0.49
CA PRO A 679 25.75 -41.11 0.74
C PRO A 679 27.13 -41.78 0.68
N LYS A 680 28.00 -41.38 1.62
CA LYS A 680 29.29 -42.03 1.85
C LYS A 680 29.08 -43.46 2.37
N GLY A 681 29.84 -44.43 1.85
CA GLY A 681 29.83 -45.81 2.37
C GLY A 681 29.76 -46.87 1.29
N ASN A 682 29.59 -48.13 1.73
CA ASN A 682 29.57 -49.32 0.88
C ASN A 682 28.18 -49.95 0.94
N PHE A 683 27.49 -50.00 -0.20
CA PHE A 683 26.09 -50.38 -0.29
C PHE A 683 25.93 -51.59 -1.21
N VAL A 684 25.42 -52.70 -0.68
CA VAL A 684 25.14 -53.88 -1.51
C VAL A 684 23.93 -53.58 -2.41
N VAL A 685 24.05 -53.91 -3.70
CA VAL A 685 23.04 -53.70 -4.76
C VAL A 685 22.99 -54.92 -5.68
N GLY A 686 21.98 -55.01 -6.54
CA GLY A 686 21.78 -56.14 -7.46
C GLY A 686 20.79 -57.19 -6.97
N SER A 687 20.63 -58.25 -7.76
CA SER A 687 19.64 -59.31 -7.59
C SER A 687 20.09 -60.60 -8.29
N ASN A 688 19.32 -61.68 -8.16
CA ASN A 688 19.54 -62.93 -8.89
C ASN A 688 18.78 -62.99 -10.24
N ILE A 689 18.44 -61.84 -10.83
CA ILE A 689 17.61 -61.76 -12.05
C ILE A 689 18.28 -62.43 -13.27
N SER A 690 17.52 -63.24 -14.00
CA SER A 690 17.86 -63.69 -15.35
C SER A 690 17.25 -62.76 -16.39
N GLU A 691 17.90 -62.62 -17.55
CA GLU A 691 17.36 -61.86 -18.69
C GLU A 691 15.97 -62.35 -19.14
N THR A 692 15.65 -63.62 -18.89
CA THR A 692 14.33 -64.21 -19.15
C THR A 692 13.22 -63.56 -18.34
N ASP A 693 13.55 -63.01 -17.17
CA ASP A 693 12.59 -62.62 -16.13
C ASP A 693 12.26 -61.11 -16.19
N LEU A 694 13.02 -60.35 -16.98
CA LEU A 694 12.77 -58.94 -17.29
C LEU A 694 11.33 -58.74 -17.78
N GLY A 695 10.64 -57.74 -17.20
CA GLY A 695 9.22 -57.47 -17.44
C GLY A 695 8.25 -58.36 -16.65
N ASN A 696 8.72 -59.40 -15.97
CA ASN A 696 7.90 -60.34 -15.18
C ASN A 696 8.21 -60.32 -13.67
N VAL A 697 9.21 -59.55 -13.24
CA VAL A 697 9.61 -59.38 -11.83
C VAL A 697 9.46 -57.93 -11.36
N SER A 698 9.49 -57.74 -10.04
CA SER A 698 9.43 -56.42 -9.40
C SER A 698 10.58 -55.50 -9.83
N GLU A 699 10.29 -54.20 -9.96
CA GLU A 699 11.23 -53.17 -10.43
C GLU A 699 12.48 -52.99 -9.54
N ASP A 700 12.50 -53.55 -8.33
CA ASP A 700 13.68 -53.55 -7.44
C ASP A 700 14.74 -54.62 -7.79
N ASN A 701 14.57 -55.36 -8.90
CA ASN A 701 15.58 -56.28 -9.42
C ASN A 701 16.50 -55.63 -10.49
N TYR A 702 16.11 -54.47 -11.03
CA TYR A 702 16.83 -53.66 -12.01
C TYR A 702 16.63 -52.16 -11.69
N ILE A 703 17.00 -51.25 -12.59
CA ILE A 703 16.71 -49.81 -12.50
C ILE A 703 16.24 -49.29 -13.87
N ILE A 704 15.17 -48.50 -13.89
CA ILE A 704 14.77 -47.67 -15.03
C ILE A 704 15.28 -46.25 -14.81
N LEU A 705 16.19 -45.81 -15.69
CA LEU A 705 16.80 -44.49 -15.65
C LEU A 705 15.81 -43.41 -16.11
N SER A 706 16.02 -42.18 -15.65
CA SER A 706 15.19 -41.02 -16.00
C SER A 706 16.03 -39.88 -16.58
N SER A 707 15.41 -39.09 -17.46
CA SER A 707 16.03 -37.90 -18.05
C SER A 707 16.23 -36.77 -17.01
N ASP A 708 16.98 -35.74 -17.41
CA ASP A 708 17.26 -34.52 -16.63
C ASP A 708 17.80 -34.80 -15.22
N THR A 709 18.63 -35.83 -15.10
CA THR A 709 19.07 -36.41 -13.82
C THR A 709 20.60 -36.37 -13.70
N LYS A 710 21.12 -35.94 -12.54
CA LYS A 710 22.53 -36.17 -12.18
C LYS A 710 22.60 -37.17 -11.02
N LEU A 711 23.16 -38.34 -11.25
CA LEU A 711 23.56 -39.28 -10.20
C LEU A 711 25.00 -38.94 -9.76
N ARG A 712 25.20 -38.65 -8.47
CA ARG A 712 26.50 -38.25 -7.92
C ARG A 712 26.83 -39.04 -6.66
N GLY A 713 27.97 -39.73 -6.64
CA GLY A 713 28.50 -40.31 -5.40
C GLY A 713 29.07 -39.24 -4.45
N HIS A 714 29.29 -39.61 -3.19
CA HIS A 714 29.89 -38.76 -2.17
C HIS A 714 31.37 -38.48 -2.45
N ASP A 715 31.86 -37.26 -2.16
CA ASP A 715 33.26 -36.89 -2.43
C ASP A 715 34.26 -37.73 -1.63
N GLU A 716 33.94 -38.09 -0.39
CA GLU A 716 34.70 -39.05 0.43
C GLU A 716 34.45 -40.53 0.07
N GLY A 717 33.79 -40.81 -1.06
CA GLY A 717 33.58 -42.15 -1.61
C GLY A 717 32.20 -42.77 -1.33
N THR A 718 31.47 -43.06 -2.40
CA THR A 718 30.39 -44.06 -2.44
C THR A 718 30.89 -45.31 -3.17
N ILE A 719 30.61 -46.49 -2.63
CA ILE A 719 30.80 -47.79 -3.28
C ILE A 719 29.45 -48.50 -3.41
N LEU A 720 29.10 -48.89 -4.63
CA LEU A 720 27.99 -49.80 -4.94
C LEU A 720 28.58 -51.20 -5.16
N GLN A 721 28.36 -52.10 -4.22
CA GLN A 721 28.85 -53.48 -4.26
C GLN A 721 27.79 -54.38 -4.87
N VAL A 722 28.03 -54.86 -6.09
CA VAL A 722 27.08 -55.65 -6.87
C VAL A 722 27.14 -57.11 -6.42
N ASP A 723 25.98 -57.65 -6.07
CA ASP A 723 25.74 -59.02 -5.62
C ASP A 723 24.90 -59.74 -6.69
N GLY A 724 25.52 -60.64 -7.47
CA GLY A 724 24.86 -61.30 -8.60
C GLY A 724 24.78 -60.41 -9.86
N THR A 725 23.62 -59.80 -10.09
CA THR A 725 23.27 -59.07 -11.32
C THR A 725 22.61 -57.73 -11.00
N MET A 726 23.13 -56.62 -11.55
CA MET A 726 22.56 -55.27 -11.43
C MET A 726 22.47 -54.62 -12.81
N LEU A 727 21.24 -54.35 -13.27
CA LEU A 727 20.95 -53.88 -14.62
C LEU A 727 20.25 -52.52 -14.57
N TRP A 728 20.79 -51.53 -15.27
CA TRP A 728 20.20 -50.19 -15.39
C TRP A 728 19.83 -49.95 -16.86
N PHE A 729 18.60 -49.48 -17.11
CA PHE A 729 18.04 -49.37 -18.46
C PHE A 729 17.61 -47.94 -18.79
N GLY A 730 18.11 -47.42 -19.92
CA GLY A 730 17.50 -46.32 -20.65
C GLY A 730 16.57 -46.85 -21.73
N LEU A 731 15.27 -46.63 -21.58
CA LEU A 731 14.26 -47.08 -22.53
C LEU A 731 14.06 -46.04 -23.65
N PRO A 732 13.73 -46.47 -24.89
CA PRO A 732 13.35 -45.55 -25.95
C PRO A 732 11.95 -45.01 -25.68
N THR A 733 11.79 -43.68 -25.71
CA THR A 733 10.50 -43.00 -25.47
C THR A 733 9.97 -42.22 -26.69
N GLY A 734 10.60 -42.39 -27.85
CA GLY A 734 10.15 -41.84 -29.12
C GLY A 734 11.02 -42.31 -30.30
N LYS A 735 10.59 -41.95 -31.52
CA LYS A 735 11.14 -42.46 -32.79
C LYS A 735 12.48 -41.85 -33.18
N ASN A 736 12.81 -40.64 -32.73
CA ASN A 736 14.14 -40.10 -32.97
C ASN A 736 15.11 -40.72 -31.96
N PRO A 737 16.39 -40.94 -32.33
CA PRO A 737 17.39 -41.47 -31.40
C PRO A 737 17.64 -40.57 -30.18
N THR A 738 17.25 -39.30 -30.24
CA THR A 738 17.31 -38.34 -29.13
C THR A 738 16.14 -38.43 -28.15
N ASP A 739 15.05 -39.14 -28.48
CA ASP A 739 13.81 -39.14 -27.70
C ASP A 739 13.85 -40.05 -26.46
N GLY A 740 14.92 -40.82 -26.27
CA GLY A 740 15.15 -41.68 -25.09
C GLY A 740 15.63 -40.92 -23.86
N VAL A 741 16.25 -41.65 -22.92
CA VAL A 741 16.83 -41.05 -21.70
C VAL A 741 17.85 -39.96 -22.07
N SER A 742 17.68 -38.79 -21.48
CA SER A 742 18.26 -37.55 -21.98
C SER A 742 18.78 -36.65 -20.86
N ASN A 743 19.88 -35.93 -21.06
CA ASN A 743 20.52 -35.08 -20.04
C ASN A 743 20.88 -35.85 -18.75
N LEU A 744 21.40 -37.07 -18.88
CA LEU A 744 21.81 -37.90 -17.75
C LEU A 744 23.31 -37.70 -17.44
N THR A 745 23.65 -37.43 -16.19
CA THR A 745 25.04 -37.44 -15.71
C THR A 745 25.24 -38.52 -14.64
N ILE A 746 26.28 -39.32 -14.77
CA ILE A 746 26.82 -40.23 -13.75
C ILE A 746 28.22 -39.72 -13.38
N ASP A 747 28.42 -39.33 -12.13
CA ASP A 747 29.64 -38.64 -11.67
C ASP A 747 30.12 -39.19 -10.31
N ASN A 748 31.42 -39.47 -10.20
CA ASN A 748 32.10 -39.94 -8.99
C ASN A 748 31.41 -41.11 -8.26
N ILE A 749 30.99 -42.16 -8.98
CA ILE A 749 30.54 -43.42 -8.35
C ILE A 749 31.62 -44.51 -8.47
N ASN A 750 31.69 -45.40 -7.48
CA ASN A 750 32.51 -46.61 -7.58
C ASN A 750 31.58 -47.82 -7.56
N VAL A 751 31.58 -48.62 -8.63
CA VAL A 751 30.86 -49.90 -8.72
C VAL A 751 31.89 -51.02 -8.64
N ILE A 752 31.63 -52.05 -7.83
CA ILE A 752 32.54 -53.17 -7.61
C ILE A 752 31.75 -54.48 -7.54
N ALA A 753 32.27 -55.56 -8.13
CA ALA A 753 31.72 -56.89 -7.90
C ALA A 753 31.95 -57.34 -6.45
N LYS A 754 31.07 -58.18 -5.92
CA LYS A 754 31.25 -58.86 -4.63
C LYS A 754 32.10 -60.11 -4.81
N ASP A 755 31.85 -60.87 -5.88
CA ASP A 755 32.73 -61.93 -6.38
C ASP A 755 33.74 -61.36 -7.40
N LEU A 756 34.90 -60.95 -6.89
CA LEU A 756 36.05 -60.50 -7.68
C LEU A 756 36.91 -61.66 -8.24
N VAL A 757 36.39 -62.90 -8.24
CA VAL A 757 37.05 -64.11 -8.76
C VAL A 757 36.34 -64.64 -10.00
N ASN A 758 35.01 -64.78 -9.96
CA ASN A 758 34.18 -65.19 -11.10
C ASN A 758 33.49 -64.01 -11.80
N GLY A 759 33.48 -62.83 -11.16
CA GLY A 759 32.82 -61.61 -11.63
C GLY A 759 31.33 -61.59 -11.29
N ASP A 760 30.83 -60.43 -10.86
CA ASP A 760 29.39 -60.12 -10.85
C ASP A 760 29.03 -59.25 -12.06
N TYR A 761 27.74 -59.21 -12.41
CA TYR A 761 27.27 -58.53 -13.61
C TYR A 761 26.70 -57.15 -13.28
N PHE A 762 27.32 -56.10 -13.80
CA PHE A 762 26.76 -54.74 -13.85
C PHE A 762 26.71 -54.27 -15.30
N MET A 763 25.57 -53.73 -15.73
CA MET A 763 25.41 -53.10 -17.04
C MET A 763 24.48 -51.89 -16.98
N VAL A 764 24.87 -50.83 -17.68
CA VAL A 764 24.01 -49.70 -18.07
C VAL A 764 23.71 -49.81 -19.56
N GLN A 765 22.52 -50.28 -19.89
CA GLN A 765 22.06 -50.47 -21.26
C GLN A 765 21.14 -49.32 -21.69
N MET A 766 21.29 -48.80 -22.91
CA MET A 766 20.44 -47.74 -23.43
C MET A 766 20.08 -47.97 -24.89
N ASN A 767 18.79 -47.93 -25.20
CA ASN A 767 18.32 -47.80 -26.58
C ASN A 767 17.64 -46.45 -26.76
N HIS A 768 18.18 -45.64 -27.67
CA HIS A 768 17.95 -44.20 -27.79
C HIS A 768 18.41 -43.42 -26.53
N GLY A 769 18.88 -42.20 -26.73
CA GLY A 769 19.30 -41.31 -25.66
C GLY A 769 20.08 -40.10 -26.17
N ASN A 770 20.24 -39.08 -25.32
CA ASN A 770 20.87 -37.81 -25.72
C ASN A 770 21.60 -37.14 -24.55
N ASN A 771 22.78 -36.56 -24.78
CA ASN A 771 23.51 -35.80 -23.75
C ASN A 771 23.76 -36.63 -22.48
N ILE A 772 24.49 -37.73 -22.65
CA ILE A 772 24.84 -38.69 -21.58
C ILE A 772 26.28 -38.44 -21.15
N VAL A 773 26.52 -38.16 -19.86
CA VAL A 773 27.87 -37.90 -19.34
C VAL A 773 28.20 -38.92 -18.25
N VAL A 774 29.26 -39.70 -18.44
CA VAL A 774 29.81 -40.61 -17.43
C VAL A 774 31.22 -40.13 -17.10
N LYS A 775 31.45 -39.71 -15.86
CA LYS A 775 32.76 -39.15 -15.48
C LYS A 775 33.23 -39.50 -14.07
N ASN A 776 34.55 -39.43 -13.89
CA ASN A 776 35.24 -39.59 -12.60
C ASN A 776 34.90 -40.90 -11.85
N SER A 777 34.35 -41.90 -12.53
CA SER A 777 33.72 -43.08 -11.90
C SER A 777 34.56 -44.34 -12.13
N SER A 778 34.52 -45.29 -11.19
CA SER A 778 35.23 -46.56 -11.30
C SER A 778 34.26 -47.74 -11.38
N PHE A 779 34.58 -48.71 -12.24
CA PHE A 779 33.83 -49.94 -12.45
C PHE A 779 34.82 -51.11 -12.35
N THR A 780 34.88 -51.76 -11.18
CA THR A 780 35.78 -52.88 -10.87
C THR A 780 34.97 -54.17 -10.84
N MET A 781 34.58 -54.65 -12.02
CA MET A 781 33.60 -55.71 -12.17
C MET A 781 34.21 -57.11 -12.32
N VAL A 782 35.46 -57.23 -12.79
CA VAL A 782 36.05 -58.55 -13.12
C VAL A 782 35.11 -59.31 -14.07
N GLN A 783 34.58 -58.58 -15.05
CA GLN A 783 33.34 -58.88 -15.78
C GLN A 783 33.36 -60.26 -16.46
N ARG A 784 32.23 -60.96 -16.49
CA ARG A 784 32.11 -62.27 -17.19
C ARG A 784 32.31 -62.11 -18.71
N VAL A 785 32.54 -63.23 -19.42
CA VAL A 785 32.48 -63.27 -20.89
C VAL A 785 31.10 -62.88 -21.40
N ASP A 786 31.01 -62.34 -22.62
CA ASP A 786 29.75 -61.94 -23.28
C ASP A 786 28.95 -60.87 -22.50
N ARG A 787 29.64 -59.90 -21.89
CA ARG A 787 29.05 -58.86 -21.02
C ARG A 787 29.78 -57.51 -21.13
N HIS A 788 29.01 -56.43 -21.01
CA HIS A 788 29.47 -55.04 -21.13
C HIS A 788 29.10 -54.21 -19.89
N ILE A 789 29.83 -53.12 -19.61
CA ILE A 789 29.47 -52.17 -18.51
C ILE A 789 28.56 -51.06 -19.03
N PHE A 790 28.79 -50.59 -20.26
CA PHE A 790 27.90 -49.70 -21.01
C PHE A 790 27.59 -50.31 -22.38
N ASP A 791 26.30 -50.43 -22.72
CA ASP A 791 25.83 -51.06 -23.95
C ASP A 791 24.77 -50.17 -24.63
N PHE A 792 25.20 -49.38 -25.62
CA PHE A 792 24.47 -48.21 -26.11
C PHE A 792 24.09 -48.34 -27.59
N GLY A 793 22.83 -48.63 -27.88
CA GLY A 793 22.26 -48.65 -29.23
C GLY A 793 21.59 -47.34 -29.62
N GLY A 794 22.10 -46.69 -30.67
CA GLY A 794 21.52 -45.45 -31.22
C GLY A 794 21.65 -44.21 -30.34
N VAL A 795 22.45 -44.22 -29.28
CA VAL A 795 22.62 -43.09 -28.34
C VAL A 795 23.34 -41.92 -29.03
N GLN A 796 22.88 -40.69 -28.76
CA GLN A 796 23.46 -39.47 -29.31
C GLN A 796 24.20 -38.67 -28.23
N ASN A 797 25.27 -37.96 -28.63
CA ASN A 797 25.91 -36.94 -27.81
C ASN A 797 26.34 -37.46 -26.41
N ALA A 798 27.13 -38.54 -26.36
CA ALA A 798 27.60 -39.11 -25.09
C ALA A 798 29.08 -38.82 -24.83
N THR A 799 29.46 -38.60 -23.57
CA THR A 799 30.84 -38.35 -23.13
C THR A 799 31.22 -39.25 -21.96
N PHE A 800 32.31 -40.01 -22.12
CA PHE A 800 32.94 -40.82 -21.09
C PHE A 800 34.32 -40.22 -20.79
N THR A 801 34.56 -39.68 -19.59
CA THR A 801 35.89 -39.12 -19.26
C THR A 801 36.36 -39.30 -17.82
N ASN A 802 37.67 -39.48 -17.64
CA ASN A 802 38.33 -39.73 -16.35
C ASN A 802 37.81 -40.97 -15.59
N ASN A 803 37.20 -41.95 -16.28
CA ASN A 803 36.69 -43.17 -15.65
C ASN A 803 37.76 -44.27 -15.56
N LYS A 804 37.54 -45.25 -14.69
CA LYS A 804 38.44 -46.41 -14.48
C LYS A 804 37.67 -47.72 -14.59
N PHE A 805 37.88 -48.46 -15.66
CA PHE A 805 37.32 -49.80 -15.90
C PHE A 805 38.36 -50.86 -15.53
N VAL A 806 37.99 -51.87 -14.73
CA VAL A 806 38.94 -52.84 -14.16
C VAL A 806 38.44 -54.28 -14.24
N GLY A 807 39.20 -55.11 -14.96
CA GLY A 807 39.02 -56.56 -15.03
C GLY A 807 37.90 -57.02 -15.97
N TYR A 808 38.28 -57.82 -16.97
CA TYR A 808 37.42 -58.56 -17.88
C TYR A 808 37.85 -60.04 -17.98
N ALA A 809 36.83 -60.90 -18.03
CA ALA A 809 36.77 -62.35 -18.19
C ALA A 809 37.86 -63.13 -17.43
N PRO A 810 37.67 -63.35 -16.11
CA PRO A 810 38.63 -64.09 -15.30
C PRO A 810 38.80 -65.54 -15.77
N SER A 811 37.74 -66.16 -16.27
CA SER A 811 37.75 -67.49 -16.90
C SER A 811 38.77 -67.62 -18.05
N LEU A 812 38.91 -66.57 -18.86
CA LEU A 812 39.81 -66.55 -20.02
C LEU A 812 41.28 -66.34 -19.67
N THR A 813 41.63 -66.00 -18.42
CA THR A 813 43.05 -65.91 -18.01
C THR A 813 43.81 -67.22 -18.26
N SER A 814 43.12 -68.35 -18.13
CA SER A 814 43.66 -69.69 -18.38
C SER A 814 43.92 -70.01 -19.85
N VAL A 815 43.23 -69.33 -20.79
CA VAL A 815 43.32 -69.57 -22.23
C VAL A 815 44.65 -69.05 -22.80
N LYS A 816 45.26 -69.81 -23.70
CA LYS A 816 46.60 -69.55 -24.28
C LYS A 816 46.69 -69.65 -25.80
N SER A 817 45.70 -70.26 -26.45
CA SER A 817 45.64 -70.47 -27.89
C SER A 817 44.60 -69.55 -28.51
N TYR A 818 44.86 -69.03 -29.71
CA TYR A 818 43.85 -68.28 -30.46
C TYR A 818 42.67 -69.20 -30.84
N PRO A 819 41.42 -68.80 -30.56
CA PRO A 819 40.24 -69.59 -30.87
C PRO A 819 39.91 -69.55 -32.38
N SER A 820 39.30 -70.63 -32.88
CA SER A 820 38.80 -70.72 -34.25
C SER A 820 37.28 -70.63 -34.28
N GLY A 821 36.74 -69.55 -34.84
CA GLY A 821 35.29 -69.32 -34.95
C GLY A 821 34.95 -67.88 -34.58
N ASP A 822 33.85 -67.71 -33.85
CA ASP A 822 33.49 -66.44 -33.25
C ASP A 822 34.54 -65.99 -32.21
N LEU A 823 34.79 -64.70 -32.15
CA LEU A 823 35.75 -64.06 -31.27
C LEU A 823 35.08 -63.24 -30.16
N HIS A 824 33.75 -63.03 -30.21
CA HIS A 824 33.03 -62.17 -29.26
C HIS A 824 33.22 -62.64 -27.81
N SER A 825 33.28 -63.94 -27.55
CA SER A 825 33.59 -64.47 -26.21
C SER A 825 35.07 -64.37 -25.80
N PHE A 826 35.89 -63.53 -26.45
CA PHE A 826 37.33 -63.36 -26.19
C PHE A 826 37.83 -61.90 -26.19
N TYR A 827 37.03 -60.96 -26.66
CA TYR A 827 37.14 -59.54 -26.36
C TYR A 827 35.87 -59.11 -25.62
N ALA A 828 35.92 -58.05 -24.80
CA ALA A 828 34.69 -57.34 -24.51
C ALA A 828 34.94 -55.87 -24.22
N GLU A 829 34.02 -55.12 -24.75
CA GLU A 829 33.84 -53.71 -24.59
C GLU A 829 33.31 -53.40 -23.18
N ALA A 830 34.08 -52.63 -22.40
CA ALA A 830 33.48 -51.95 -21.25
C ALA A 830 32.54 -50.81 -21.70
N ILE A 831 32.71 -50.32 -22.94
CA ILE A 831 31.81 -49.37 -23.62
C ILE A 831 31.55 -49.89 -25.04
N GLN A 832 30.39 -50.49 -25.25
CA GLN A 832 29.87 -50.96 -26.53
C GLN A 832 28.96 -49.90 -27.15
N LEU A 833 29.16 -49.60 -28.44
CA LEU A 833 28.34 -48.69 -29.22
C LEU A 833 27.76 -49.41 -30.44
N ASP A 834 26.44 -49.48 -30.55
CA ASP A 834 25.76 -50.13 -31.68
C ASP A 834 24.65 -49.27 -32.31
N ARG A 835 24.03 -49.78 -33.38
CA ARG A 835 22.82 -49.20 -33.98
C ARG A 835 21.55 -49.75 -33.30
N SER A 836 20.62 -48.86 -32.97
CA SER A 836 19.24 -49.26 -32.66
C SER A 836 18.58 -49.83 -33.92
N ASN A 837 17.84 -50.93 -33.76
CA ASN A 837 16.89 -51.47 -34.73
C ASN A 837 15.81 -52.33 -34.04
N ASN A 838 14.71 -52.60 -34.71
CA ASN A 838 13.63 -53.46 -34.17
C ASN A 838 13.95 -54.97 -34.21
N GLN A 839 15.06 -55.36 -34.84
CA GLN A 839 15.49 -56.74 -35.03
C GLN A 839 16.07 -57.34 -33.74
N GLY A 840 16.83 -56.56 -32.96
CA GLY A 840 17.48 -57.01 -31.73
C GLY A 840 18.85 -57.67 -31.99
N SER A 841 19.69 -56.99 -32.80
CA SER A 841 21.03 -57.46 -33.22
C SER A 841 22.14 -57.34 -32.15
N TRP A 842 21.82 -56.69 -31.03
CA TRP A 842 22.65 -56.54 -29.83
C TRP A 842 21.80 -56.94 -28.60
N ASP A 843 22.31 -56.82 -27.38
CA ASP A 843 21.61 -57.25 -26.14
C ASP A 843 20.30 -56.51 -25.85
N ALA A 844 19.90 -55.59 -26.72
CA ALA A 844 18.59 -54.95 -26.89
C ALA A 844 17.36 -55.85 -26.63
N ASN A 845 17.49 -57.17 -26.76
CA ASN A 845 16.45 -58.13 -26.37
C ASN A 845 16.02 -57.96 -24.90
N MET A 846 16.90 -57.47 -24.02
CA MET A 846 16.59 -57.13 -22.62
C MET A 846 15.63 -55.92 -22.53
N ILE A 847 15.94 -54.80 -23.19
CA ILE A 847 15.00 -53.65 -23.30
C ILE A 847 13.69 -54.06 -24.00
N LYS A 848 13.75 -54.92 -25.02
CA LYS A 848 12.59 -55.45 -25.73
C LYS A 848 11.67 -56.31 -24.85
N ARG A 849 12.16 -56.92 -23.77
CA ARG A 849 11.33 -57.58 -22.74
C ARG A 849 10.66 -56.57 -21.81
N LEU A 850 11.34 -55.47 -21.49
CA LEU A 850 10.84 -54.43 -20.58
C LEU A 850 9.74 -53.55 -21.20
N SER A 851 9.87 -53.17 -22.48
CA SER A 851 8.74 -52.63 -23.25
C SER A 851 8.73 -53.13 -24.70
N PRO A 852 8.07 -54.27 -24.99
CA PRO A 852 8.04 -54.85 -26.33
C PRO A 852 7.30 -53.98 -27.35
N VAL A 853 6.28 -53.24 -26.93
CA VAL A 853 5.47 -52.38 -27.81
C VAL A 853 6.27 -51.15 -28.22
N ASP A 854 6.84 -50.42 -27.25
CA ASP A 854 7.62 -49.21 -27.52
C ASP A 854 8.90 -49.55 -28.31
N TYR A 855 9.60 -50.63 -27.94
CA TYR A 855 10.77 -51.10 -28.67
C TYR A 855 10.49 -51.32 -30.16
N MET A 856 9.38 -51.99 -30.49
CA MET A 856 9.04 -52.25 -31.90
C MET A 856 8.55 -51.00 -32.64
N ASN A 857 7.87 -50.08 -31.94
CA ASN A 857 7.32 -48.84 -32.51
C ASN A 857 8.37 -47.75 -32.76
N PHE A 858 9.38 -47.65 -31.88
CA PHE A 858 10.37 -46.57 -31.89
C PHE A 858 11.64 -46.95 -32.67
N ASN A 859 12.08 -48.21 -32.60
CA ASN A 859 13.28 -48.68 -33.29
C ASN A 859 13.02 -49.15 -34.73
N ALA A 860 11.91 -48.70 -35.34
CA ALA A 860 11.47 -49.09 -36.68
C ALA A 860 12.32 -48.46 -37.82
N GLN A 861 13.14 -47.47 -37.50
CA GLN A 861 14.20 -46.94 -38.37
C GLN A 861 15.55 -47.18 -37.69
N GLU A 862 16.58 -47.54 -38.44
CA GLU A 862 17.90 -47.79 -37.83
C GLU A 862 18.60 -46.48 -37.47
N ALA A 863 19.01 -46.36 -36.21
CA ALA A 863 19.71 -45.18 -35.69
C ALA A 863 21.07 -45.57 -35.09
N PHE A 864 22.13 -44.87 -35.50
CA PHE A 864 23.51 -45.21 -35.18
C PHE A 864 23.97 -44.42 -33.94
N SER A 865 24.64 -45.07 -32.98
CA SER A 865 25.28 -44.36 -31.86
C SER A 865 26.31 -43.36 -32.41
N ASN A 866 26.20 -42.08 -32.03
CA ASN A 866 26.79 -40.98 -32.79
C ASN A 866 27.06 -39.71 -31.96
N ASN A 867 28.12 -38.99 -32.35
CA ASN A 867 28.74 -37.89 -31.60
C ASN A 867 29.15 -38.34 -30.18
N ILE A 868 29.95 -39.39 -30.12
CA ILE A 868 30.40 -40.02 -28.87
C ILE A 868 31.86 -39.65 -28.60
N VAL A 869 32.17 -39.24 -27.38
CA VAL A 869 33.52 -38.90 -26.92
C VAL A 869 33.92 -39.82 -25.78
N ILE A 870 35.03 -40.52 -25.91
CA ILE A 870 35.58 -41.39 -24.86
C ILE A 870 37.03 -40.96 -24.66
N SER A 871 37.31 -40.18 -23.60
CA SER A 871 38.63 -39.57 -23.42
C SER A 871 39.21 -39.62 -22.00
N ASN A 872 40.52 -39.78 -21.89
CA ASN A 872 41.26 -39.82 -20.61
C ASN A 872 40.82 -40.93 -19.63
N ASN A 873 40.15 -41.99 -20.11
CA ASN A 873 39.74 -43.12 -19.27
C ASN A 873 40.88 -44.15 -19.12
N ARG A 874 40.81 -44.99 -18.09
CA ARG A 874 41.79 -46.05 -17.79
C ARG A 874 41.12 -47.42 -17.82
N PHE A 875 41.60 -48.31 -18.68
CA PHE A 875 41.17 -49.70 -18.82
C PHE A 875 42.30 -50.60 -18.31
N LEU A 876 42.07 -51.22 -17.14
CA LEU A 876 43.13 -51.84 -16.34
C LEU A 876 42.82 -53.32 -16.06
N PRO A 877 43.84 -54.16 -15.85
CA PRO A 877 43.64 -55.53 -15.41
C PRO A 877 43.29 -55.54 -13.91
N TYR A 878 42.68 -56.63 -13.46
CA TYR A 878 42.52 -56.93 -12.04
C TYR A 878 43.61 -57.90 -11.58
N TYR A 879 44.32 -57.55 -10.51
CA TYR A 879 45.38 -58.38 -9.92
C TYR A 879 44.89 -59.00 -8.60
N SER A 880 45.19 -60.29 -8.40
CA SER A 880 45.03 -60.99 -7.13
C SER A 880 46.31 -61.75 -6.80
N ASN A 881 46.82 -61.61 -5.58
CA ASN A 881 48.07 -62.22 -5.11
C ASN A 881 49.26 -62.03 -6.09
N GLY A 882 49.39 -60.83 -6.66
CA GLY A 882 50.45 -60.47 -7.61
C GLY A 882 50.30 -61.05 -9.02
N LYS A 883 49.21 -61.74 -9.34
CA LYS A 883 48.93 -62.32 -10.67
C LYS A 883 47.72 -61.64 -11.29
N ILE A 884 47.69 -61.55 -12.63
CA ILE A 884 46.50 -61.09 -13.36
C ILE A 884 45.41 -62.14 -13.17
N LEU A 885 44.29 -61.73 -12.55
CA LEU A 885 43.08 -62.53 -12.38
C LEU A 885 42.00 -62.16 -13.40
N ALA A 886 42.04 -60.97 -13.98
CA ALA A 886 41.28 -60.59 -15.16
C ALA A 886 42.06 -59.52 -15.96
N TYR A 887 41.97 -59.55 -17.29
CA TYR A 887 42.70 -58.62 -18.16
C TYR A 887 41.92 -57.30 -18.33
N ALA A 888 42.46 -56.28 -19.00
CA ALA A 888 41.68 -55.08 -19.33
C ALA A 888 40.67 -55.34 -20.46
N ALA A 889 39.53 -54.64 -20.36
CA ALA A 889 38.49 -54.53 -21.38
C ALA A 889 38.86 -53.52 -22.49
N THR A 890 38.13 -53.56 -23.60
CA THR A 890 38.30 -52.71 -24.79
C THR A 890 37.19 -51.65 -24.92
N ILE A 891 37.21 -50.92 -26.03
CA ILE A 891 36.10 -50.09 -26.55
C ILE A 891 35.73 -50.61 -27.94
N GLY A 892 34.45 -50.74 -28.27
CA GLY A 892 34.05 -51.41 -29.52
C GLY A 892 32.56 -51.41 -29.85
N GLN A 893 32.14 -52.46 -30.56
CA GLN A 893 30.82 -52.61 -31.18
C GLN A 893 30.58 -54.09 -31.53
N HIS A 894 29.36 -54.58 -31.27
CA HIS A 894 29.01 -55.97 -31.54
C HIS A 894 28.72 -56.24 -33.03
N SER A 895 27.80 -55.49 -33.63
CA SER A 895 27.06 -55.98 -34.81
C SER A 895 26.80 -54.94 -35.92
N SER A 896 27.32 -53.72 -35.77
CA SER A 896 26.89 -52.57 -36.56
C SER A 896 27.99 -51.55 -36.83
N GLN A 897 27.81 -50.71 -37.85
CA GLN A 897 28.63 -49.50 -37.97
C GLN A 897 28.24 -48.50 -36.88
N VAL A 898 29.10 -47.53 -36.57
CA VAL A 898 28.81 -46.41 -35.66
C VAL A 898 29.01 -45.05 -36.35
N GLY A 899 28.39 -44.00 -35.79
CA GLY A 899 28.43 -42.64 -36.31
C GLY A 899 29.75 -41.91 -36.01
N ASN A 900 29.69 -40.61 -35.73
CA ASN A 900 30.87 -39.85 -35.31
C ASN A 900 31.33 -40.30 -33.92
N VAL A 901 32.61 -40.69 -33.78
CA VAL A 901 33.18 -41.14 -32.50
C VAL A 901 34.61 -40.61 -32.35
N ALA A 902 34.94 -40.08 -31.17
CA ALA A 902 36.29 -39.68 -30.79
C ALA A 902 36.75 -40.47 -29.56
N VAL A 903 37.81 -41.26 -29.70
CA VAL A 903 38.42 -42.05 -28.62
C VAL A 903 39.85 -41.55 -28.43
N THR A 904 40.09 -40.74 -27.39
CA THR A 904 41.36 -40.00 -27.26
C THR A 904 42.02 -40.06 -25.88
N ASN A 905 43.35 -40.15 -25.85
CA ASN A 905 44.15 -40.10 -24.61
C ASN A 905 43.79 -41.16 -23.54
N ASN A 906 43.13 -42.26 -23.92
CA ASN A 906 42.79 -43.34 -22.98
C ASN A 906 44.01 -44.24 -22.74
N TYR A 907 44.10 -44.82 -21.55
CA TYR A 907 45.19 -45.72 -21.15
C TYR A 907 44.68 -47.15 -20.99
N PHE A 908 45.26 -48.09 -21.73
CA PHE A 908 44.95 -49.52 -21.68
C PHE A 908 46.18 -50.29 -21.18
N GLU A 909 46.01 -51.11 -20.14
CA GLU A 909 47.06 -51.95 -19.56
C GLU A 909 46.65 -53.42 -19.65
N LYS A 910 47.51 -54.29 -20.17
CA LYS A 910 47.29 -55.75 -20.30
C LYS A 910 45.88 -56.06 -20.83
N LEU A 911 45.62 -55.63 -22.05
CA LEU A 911 44.46 -56.07 -22.82
C LEU A 911 44.51 -57.59 -23.05
N MET A 912 43.34 -58.24 -23.00
CA MET A 912 43.25 -59.67 -23.28
C MET A 912 43.59 -59.99 -24.74
N THR A 913 43.15 -59.14 -25.65
CA THR A 913 43.28 -59.34 -27.10
C THR A 913 44.74 -59.39 -27.55
N LYS A 914 45.60 -58.57 -26.94
CA LYS A 914 47.05 -58.51 -27.20
C LYS A 914 47.86 -59.70 -26.65
N ARG A 915 47.22 -60.67 -26.00
CA ARG A 915 47.85 -61.95 -25.60
C ARG A 915 48.03 -62.91 -26.77
N PHE A 916 47.22 -62.80 -27.81
CA PHE A 916 47.13 -63.78 -28.90
C PHE A 916 48.01 -63.38 -30.08
N THR A 917 49.24 -63.91 -30.13
CA THR A 917 50.18 -63.69 -31.23
C THR A 917 49.63 -64.27 -32.54
N GLY A 918 49.58 -63.46 -33.60
CA GLY A 918 49.16 -63.88 -34.94
C GLY A 918 47.71 -63.57 -35.31
N SER A 919 46.95 -62.84 -34.49
CA SER A 919 45.66 -62.27 -34.92
C SER A 919 45.86 -60.87 -35.51
N GLU A 920 45.55 -60.72 -36.80
CA GLU A 920 45.38 -59.43 -37.49
C GLU A 920 43.90 -58.99 -37.51
N SER A 921 43.05 -59.63 -36.69
CA SER A 921 41.61 -59.36 -36.68
C SER A 921 41.31 -58.02 -36.02
N TRP A 922 40.62 -57.12 -36.72
CA TRP A 922 40.38 -55.75 -36.26
C TRP A 922 39.59 -55.66 -34.94
N VAL A 923 38.74 -56.66 -34.61
CA VAL A 923 38.05 -56.75 -33.31
C VAL A 923 38.98 -57.04 -32.13
N MET A 924 40.22 -57.46 -32.39
CA MET A 924 41.24 -57.68 -31.36
C MET A 924 42.03 -56.40 -31.02
N GLU A 925 41.64 -55.25 -31.56
CA GLU A 925 42.23 -53.96 -31.18
C GLU A 925 41.65 -53.35 -29.90
N ALA A 926 42.44 -52.48 -29.26
CA ALA A 926 42.06 -51.76 -28.04
C ALA A 926 40.78 -50.92 -28.21
N VAL A 927 40.63 -50.38 -29.43
CA VAL A 927 39.47 -49.64 -29.92
C VAL A 927 39.13 -50.23 -31.29
N HIS A 928 37.97 -50.88 -31.42
CA HIS A 928 37.59 -51.56 -32.65
C HIS A 928 36.19 -51.13 -33.12
N MET A 929 36.13 -50.22 -34.08
CA MET A 929 34.87 -49.68 -34.61
C MET A 929 34.92 -49.49 -36.13
N GLN A 930 33.78 -49.67 -36.78
CA GLN A 930 33.55 -49.47 -38.20
C GLN A 930 32.78 -48.16 -38.42
N PRO A 931 33.36 -47.12 -39.05
CA PRO A 931 32.65 -45.89 -39.34
C PRO A 931 31.54 -46.14 -40.36
N LYS A 932 30.34 -45.61 -40.08
CA LYS A 932 29.32 -45.37 -41.09
C LYS A 932 29.89 -44.45 -42.18
N LYS A 933 29.56 -44.72 -43.44
CA LYS A 933 30.05 -43.91 -44.58
C LYS A 933 29.71 -42.42 -44.38
N GLY A 934 30.74 -41.58 -44.30
CA GLY A 934 30.63 -40.13 -44.09
C GLY A 934 30.82 -39.66 -42.64
N SER A 935 30.90 -40.58 -41.67
CA SER A 935 31.22 -40.25 -40.27
C SER A 935 32.72 -40.03 -40.05
N LYS A 936 33.04 -39.16 -39.08
CA LYS A 936 34.41 -38.89 -38.63
C LYS A 936 34.74 -39.75 -37.41
N HIS A 937 35.78 -40.58 -37.51
CA HIS A 937 36.37 -41.28 -36.38
C HIS A 937 37.72 -40.64 -36.04
N ILE A 938 37.93 -40.36 -34.75
CA ILE A 938 39.18 -39.76 -34.24
C ILE A 938 39.74 -40.69 -33.15
N ILE A 939 40.77 -41.46 -33.49
CA ILE A 939 41.46 -42.35 -32.56
C ILE A 939 42.90 -41.86 -32.44
N SER A 940 43.23 -41.19 -31.33
CA SER A 940 44.54 -40.52 -31.17
C SER A 940 44.97 -40.41 -29.70
N GLY A 941 46.28 -40.37 -29.44
CA GLY A 941 46.85 -40.21 -28.09
C GLY A 941 46.61 -41.37 -27.11
N ASN A 942 45.85 -42.41 -27.50
CA ASN A 942 45.63 -43.58 -26.65
C ASN A 942 46.93 -44.38 -26.47
N VAL A 943 47.15 -44.90 -25.25
CA VAL A 943 48.35 -45.65 -24.86
C VAL A 943 47.96 -47.08 -24.51
N VAL A 944 48.72 -48.07 -25.01
CA VAL A 944 48.48 -49.50 -24.78
C VAL A 944 49.77 -50.17 -24.29
N VAL A 945 49.72 -50.91 -23.17
CA VAL A 945 50.90 -51.39 -22.41
C VAL A 945 50.80 -52.85 -21.95
#